data_AF-A0A2Z4LMY2-F1
#
_entry.id   AF-A0A2Z4LMY2-F1
#
_cell.length_a   1.000
_cell.length_b   1.000
_cell.length_c   1.000
_cell.angle_alpha   90.00
_cell.angle_beta   90.00
_cell.angle_gamma   90.00
#
_symmetry.space_group_name_H-M   'P 1'
#
loop_
_entity.id
_entity.type
_entity.pdbx_description
1 polymer ?
#
loop_
_entity_poly.entity_id
_entity_poly.type
_entity_poly.pdbx_seq_one_letter_code
_entity_poly.pdbx_strand_id
1 'polypeptide(L)'
;MKKSKKIALIVLGLATIAAVSTTAYVFARKSNKTVKENKITSLINEIKEYQQQNSNVKDDIALNVEFKTLIDNLDKQKDIKDEKELKNILDSSNAEFNVLKNKMEYLKIANNINAYLNDIKDEKYKNVHTELLNKMNEQNELVKNSKKNDEIENAKTALTNALTKAKQDVQKIDETVNITNTLTKLNEEITKEIATWTDPKYETLKTELTNFLDEQNTASKKENITLDELKTIVESIKNKFNEIQGKKLEMDKEANKNELNTLVTSATSILENSYLINGEDSTNKDQLNAVIKLSRELIENTDTTSEKYQQQISELRKAINTAEEQINTQRNALLSILREKVESPTDYLNDEEFKKNPKDLNKTLNSEIEKANAILSADSKTISKTDLLNAINKVVETQEGIKNYVAALNDLKSLKEYRDKIQTKYTLNIENLNFDIMSYETNLNRTYPSLKIYASVKALIARGKNKAVLNDFDAYKSAINEFKNSEENKLYFVDNINNLDKIFEEFDTKTEISSEMSDENINIITNMHNKLLEAQQTKKTLVWNKYVELTTKAKKYLINEDYSEINSVHYGFELKKLIDDYAHYTEEIETSAVHRVNAKILESLSKIDSSLKSDIQTVYNNIETYISTEGNEETKKQKIQEKLNEIKEQITSNKSSGDIKTVLTKLKELNEFFKTNK
;
A
#
# COMPACT_ATOMS: atom_id res chain seq x y z
N MET A 1 -34.61 -22.11 39.59
CA MET A 1 -34.79 -22.83 40.88
C MET A 1 -33.73 -22.40 41.89
N LYS A 2 -34.10 -21.54 42.85
CA LYS A 2 -33.54 -21.37 44.22
C LYS A 2 -34.20 -20.12 44.83
N LYS A 3 -34.58 -20.22 46.11
CA LYS A 3 -35.14 -19.19 47.04
C LYS A 3 -36.66 -19.22 47.29
N SER A 4 -37.09 -20.12 48.17
CA SER A 4 -38.40 -20.08 48.87
C SER A 4 -38.25 -20.41 50.37
N LYS A 5 -37.35 -19.70 51.09
CA LYS A 5 -37.10 -19.91 52.54
C LYS A 5 -37.32 -18.67 53.43
N LYS A 6 -38.25 -17.77 53.08
CA LYS A 6 -38.58 -16.62 53.94
C LYS A 6 -40.08 -16.41 54.27
N ILE A 7 -40.98 -17.28 53.82
CA ILE A 7 -42.43 -17.16 54.12
C ILE A 7 -42.88 -18.13 55.24
N ALA A 8 -42.06 -19.11 55.64
CA ALA A 8 -42.40 -20.02 56.73
C ALA A 8 -42.31 -19.41 58.15
N LEU A 9 -41.64 -18.26 58.33
CA LEU A 9 -41.41 -17.70 59.68
C LEU A 9 -42.49 -16.72 60.18
N ILE A 10 -43.38 -16.23 59.30
CA ILE A 10 -44.44 -15.28 59.67
C ILE A 10 -45.79 -16.00 59.87
N VAL A 11 -45.95 -17.20 59.31
CA VAL A 11 -47.14 -18.06 59.50
C VAL A 11 -47.02 -18.98 60.73
N LEU A 12 -45.80 -19.15 61.29
CA LEU A 12 -45.57 -19.92 62.52
C LEU A 12 -45.67 -19.10 63.83
N GLY A 13 -45.90 -17.78 63.75
CA GLY A 13 -46.14 -16.91 64.91
C GLY A 13 -47.61 -16.75 65.31
N LEU A 14 -48.54 -17.23 64.50
CA LEU A 14 -50.00 -17.10 64.71
C LEU A 14 -50.69 -18.41 65.12
N ALA A 15 -49.94 -19.50 65.32
CA ALA A 15 -50.48 -20.82 65.70
C ALA A 15 -50.13 -21.28 67.12
N THR A 16 -49.34 -20.50 67.89
CA THR A 16 -48.91 -20.86 69.26
C THR A 16 -49.78 -20.28 70.39
N ILE A 17 -50.84 -19.53 70.09
CA ILE A 17 -51.79 -19.02 71.10
C ILE A 17 -52.99 -19.98 71.30
N ALA A 18 -53.14 -21.03 70.49
CA ALA A 18 -54.19 -22.03 70.64
C ALA A 18 -53.84 -23.24 71.54
N ALA A 19 -52.64 -23.27 72.14
CA ALA A 19 -52.13 -24.45 72.89
C ALA A 19 -51.76 -24.19 74.37
N VAL A 20 -52.37 -23.18 75.02
CA VAL A 20 -52.26 -22.97 76.48
C VAL A 20 -53.62 -23.14 77.19
N SER A 21 -54.66 -23.58 76.49
CA SER A 21 -56.02 -23.73 77.06
C SER A 21 -56.35 -25.10 77.68
N THR A 22 -55.41 -26.04 77.76
CA THR A 22 -55.67 -27.41 78.30
C THR A 22 -54.88 -27.82 79.54
N THR A 23 -54.24 -26.89 80.26
CA THR A 23 -53.58 -27.19 81.56
C THR A 23 -54.14 -26.42 82.76
N ALA A 24 -55.38 -25.92 82.67
CA ALA A 24 -56.07 -25.25 83.78
C ALA A 24 -57.41 -25.91 84.19
N TYR A 25 -57.60 -27.20 83.93
CA TYR A 25 -58.84 -27.90 84.33
C TYR A 25 -58.81 -28.46 85.77
N VAL A 26 -57.77 -28.19 86.58
CA VAL A 26 -57.63 -28.77 87.94
C VAL A 26 -57.66 -27.73 89.08
N PHE A 27 -57.94 -26.44 88.82
CA PHE A 27 -58.05 -25.43 89.89
C PHE A 27 -59.37 -24.65 89.92
N ALA A 28 -60.49 -25.34 89.70
CA ALA A 28 -61.81 -24.79 90.00
C ALA A 28 -62.29 -25.21 91.41
N ARG A 29 -61.80 -24.52 92.45
CA ARG A 29 -62.61 -24.20 93.64
C ARG A 29 -61.94 -23.19 94.56
N LYS A 30 -62.70 -22.13 94.85
CA LYS A 30 -62.46 -20.96 95.73
C LYS A 30 -61.90 -19.72 95.03
N SER A 31 -62.74 -18.69 95.04
CA SER A 31 -62.47 -17.29 94.73
C SER A 31 -61.12 -16.83 95.29
N ASN A 32 -60.14 -16.61 94.42
CA ASN A 32 -58.85 -16.08 94.85
C ASN A 32 -58.54 -14.79 94.09
N LYS A 33 -58.50 -13.69 94.83
CA LYS A 33 -58.11 -12.33 94.40
C LYS A 33 -56.88 -12.34 93.48
N THR A 34 -55.96 -13.26 93.76
CA THR A 34 -54.69 -13.51 93.08
C THR A 34 -54.80 -13.87 91.59
N VAL A 35 -55.85 -14.60 91.15
CA VAL A 35 -56.01 -14.98 89.73
C VAL A 35 -56.57 -13.83 88.89
N LYS A 36 -57.34 -12.92 89.51
CA LYS A 36 -57.95 -11.75 88.87
C LYS A 36 -56.95 -10.59 88.75
N GLU A 37 -56.19 -10.33 89.81
CA GLU A 37 -55.05 -9.40 89.82
C GLU A 37 -54.00 -9.75 88.74
N ASN A 38 -53.79 -11.05 88.48
CA ASN A 38 -52.86 -11.52 87.45
C ASN A 38 -53.29 -11.15 86.02
N LYS A 39 -54.59 -11.08 85.69
CA LYS A 39 -55.05 -10.76 84.32
C LYS A 39 -54.91 -9.28 83.98
N ILE A 40 -55.30 -8.38 84.88
CA ILE A 40 -55.11 -6.93 84.71
C ILE A 40 -53.61 -6.60 84.67
N THR A 41 -52.81 -7.20 85.55
CA THR A 41 -51.35 -7.01 85.56
C THR A 41 -50.69 -7.52 84.26
N SER A 42 -51.17 -8.63 83.70
CA SER A 42 -50.71 -9.13 82.40
C SER A 42 -50.97 -8.13 81.28
N LEU A 43 -52.18 -7.55 81.19
CA LEU A 43 -52.51 -6.56 80.17
C LEU A 43 -51.67 -5.27 80.33
N ILE A 44 -51.48 -4.79 81.56
CA ILE A 44 -50.59 -3.64 81.82
C ILE A 44 -49.16 -3.92 81.34
N ASN A 45 -48.64 -5.12 81.59
CA ASN A 45 -47.30 -5.50 81.14
C ASN A 45 -47.23 -5.59 79.60
N GLU A 46 -48.24 -6.16 78.95
CA GLU A 46 -48.33 -6.20 77.49
C GLU A 46 -48.35 -4.80 76.87
N ILE A 47 -49.12 -3.86 77.45
CA ILE A 47 -49.15 -2.46 77.01
C ILE A 47 -47.76 -1.83 77.14
N LYS A 48 -47.09 -2.00 78.28
CA LYS A 48 -45.75 -1.45 78.53
C LYS A 48 -44.69 -2.05 77.60
N GLU A 49 -44.72 -3.36 77.38
CA GLU A 49 -43.84 -4.07 76.44
C GLU A 49 -44.05 -3.56 75.01
N TYR A 50 -45.31 -3.41 74.58
CA TYR A 50 -45.61 -2.84 73.26
C TYR A 50 -45.06 -1.42 73.12
N GLN A 51 -45.25 -0.54 74.11
CA GLN A 51 -44.66 0.81 74.08
C GLN A 51 -43.12 0.78 74.00
N GLN A 52 -42.47 -0.15 74.70
CA GLN A 52 -41.01 -0.28 74.70
C GLN A 52 -40.48 -0.78 73.35
N GLN A 53 -41.16 -1.77 72.74
CA GLN A 53 -40.85 -2.27 71.39
C GLN A 53 -41.04 -1.22 70.30
N ASN A 54 -41.89 -0.21 70.54
CA ASN A 54 -42.19 0.87 69.61
C ASN A 54 -41.51 2.20 70.02
N SER A 55 -40.37 2.10 70.71
CA SER A 55 -39.64 3.23 71.29
C SER A 55 -39.26 4.33 70.28
N ASN A 56 -39.12 4.01 68.99
CA ASN A 56 -38.81 4.99 67.94
C ASN A 56 -39.97 5.95 67.60
N VAL A 57 -41.17 5.71 68.14
CA VAL A 57 -42.38 6.57 67.99
C VAL A 57 -42.75 7.20 69.34
N LYS A 58 -41.96 6.94 70.38
CA LYS A 58 -42.26 7.24 71.79
C LYS A 58 -42.17 8.72 72.14
N ASP A 59 -41.89 9.60 71.19
CA ASP A 59 -41.84 11.04 71.41
C ASP A 59 -43.19 11.74 71.14
N ASP A 60 -44.24 11.00 70.74
CA ASP A 60 -45.59 11.55 70.65
C ASP A 60 -46.21 11.72 72.04
N ILE A 61 -46.18 12.95 72.55
CA ILE A 61 -46.66 13.32 73.88
C ILE A 61 -48.14 12.95 74.07
N ALA A 62 -48.97 13.07 73.03
CA ALA A 62 -50.41 12.82 73.14
C ALA A 62 -50.72 11.33 73.25
N LEU A 63 -50.14 10.49 72.38
CA LEU A 63 -50.40 9.06 72.39
C LEU A 63 -49.85 8.38 73.67
N ASN A 64 -48.70 8.84 74.17
CA ASN A 64 -48.16 8.35 75.44
C ASN A 64 -49.07 8.69 76.63
N VAL A 65 -49.73 9.85 76.62
CA VAL A 65 -50.72 10.21 77.64
C VAL A 65 -51.94 9.30 77.56
N GLU A 66 -52.41 8.93 76.37
CA GLU A 66 -53.51 7.97 76.20
C GLU A 66 -53.14 6.58 76.74
N PHE A 67 -51.96 6.05 76.39
CA PHE A 67 -51.46 4.79 76.95
C PHE A 67 -51.30 4.82 78.48
N LYS A 68 -50.77 5.93 79.02
CA LYS A 68 -50.63 6.10 80.47
C LYS A 68 -52.00 6.14 81.15
N THR A 69 -52.97 6.83 80.56
CA THR A 69 -54.34 6.90 81.07
C THR A 69 -54.99 5.52 81.11
N LEU A 70 -54.82 4.71 80.07
CA LEU A 70 -55.30 3.33 80.03
C LEU A 70 -54.64 2.47 81.13
N ILE A 71 -53.32 2.57 81.29
CA ILE A 71 -52.59 1.87 82.37
C ILE A 71 -53.10 2.31 83.75
N ASP A 72 -53.24 3.62 83.99
CA ASP A 72 -53.70 4.17 85.27
C ASP A 72 -55.15 3.76 85.59
N ASN A 73 -56.01 3.66 84.57
CA ASN A 73 -57.39 3.19 84.72
C ASN A 73 -57.43 1.68 85.05
N LEU A 74 -56.64 0.87 84.35
CA LEU A 74 -56.47 -0.55 84.65
C LEU A 74 -55.91 -0.78 86.05
N ASP A 75 -54.92 0.02 86.47
CA ASP A 75 -54.27 -0.07 87.79
C ASP A 75 -55.26 0.19 88.94
N LYS A 76 -56.11 1.22 88.80
CA LYS A 76 -57.19 1.54 89.76
C LYS A 76 -58.25 0.45 89.88
N GLN A 77 -58.36 -0.44 88.90
CA GLN A 77 -59.38 -1.49 88.83
C GLN A 77 -58.85 -2.88 89.24
N LYS A 78 -57.59 -2.98 89.71
CA LYS A 78 -56.93 -4.24 90.07
C LYS A 78 -57.64 -5.05 91.17
N ASP A 79 -58.36 -4.40 92.07
CA ASP A 79 -59.01 -5.02 93.23
C ASP A 79 -60.46 -5.52 92.99
N ILE A 80 -60.93 -5.53 91.75
CA ILE A 80 -62.31 -5.91 91.41
C ILE A 80 -62.62 -7.37 91.74
N LYS A 81 -63.73 -7.56 92.46
CA LYS A 81 -64.16 -8.88 92.95
C LYS A 81 -65.19 -9.55 92.04
N ASP A 82 -65.98 -8.80 91.29
CA ASP A 82 -66.98 -9.33 90.37
C ASP A 82 -66.35 -9.85 89.07
N GLU A 83 -66.79 -11.02 88.59
CA GLU A 83 -66.20 -11.66 87.41
C GLU A 83 -66.75 -11.10 86.09
N LYS A 84 -68.01 -10.67 86.07
CA LYS A 84 -68.65 -10.06 84.90
C LYS A 84 -68.10 -8.65 84.67
N GLU A 85 -67.91 -7.90 85.75
CA GLU A 85 -67.28 -6.58 85.74
C GLU A 85 -65.83 -6.65 85.27
N LEU A 86 -65.04 -7.61 85.79
CA LEU A 86 -63.67 -7.86 85.32
C LEU A 86 -63.62 -8.16 83.82
N LYS A 87 -64.53 -9.01 83.32
CA LYS A 87 -64.60 -9.33 81.89
C LYS A 87 -64.89 -8.08 81.05
N ASN A 88 -65.88 -7.29 81.43
CA ASN A 88 -66.22 -6.06 80.71
C ASN A 88 -65.06 -5.06 80.69
N ILE A 89 -64.32 -4.94 81.79
CA ILE A 89 -63.13 -4.07 81.87
C ILE A 89 -62.02 -4.55 80.95
N LEU A 90 -61.73 -5.86 80.96
CA LEU A 90 -60.70 -6.43 80.08
C LEU A 90 -61.10 -6.30 78.61
N ASP A 91 -62.36 -6.57 78.25
CA ASP A 91 -62.87 -6.44 76.88
C ASP A 91 -62.79 -4.99 76.40
N SER A 92 -63.23 -4.02 77.23
CA SER A 92 -63.16 -2.60 76.92
C SER A 92 -61.71 -2.10 76.83
N SER A 93 -60.84 -2.50 77.75
CA SER A 93 -59.44 -2.07 77.79
C SER A 93 -58.62 -2.70 76.66
N ASN A 94 -58.93 -3.93 76.26
CA ASN A 94 -58.34 -4.55 75.07
C ASN A 94 -58.78 -3.84 73.79
N ALA A 95 -60.05 -3.44 73.69
CA ALA A 95 -60.52 -2.64 72.57
C ALA A 95 -59.80 -1.29 72.50
N GLU A 96 -59.64 -0.61 73.64
CA GLU A 96 -58.90 0.65 73.72
C GLU A 96 -57.40 0.47 73.42
N PHE A 97 -56.76 -0.58 73.96
CA PHE A 97 -55.38 -0.90 73.66
C PHE A 97 -55.16 -1.20 72.17
N ASN A 98 -56.09 -1.91 71.52
CA ASN A 98 -56.02 -2.17 70.08
C ASN A 98 -56.13 -0.89 69.25
N VAL A 99 -56.97 0.06 69.67
CA VAL A 99 -57.03 1.40 69.06
C VAL A 99 -55.70 2.12 69.20
N LEU A 100 -55.10 2.11 70.38
CA LEU A 100 -53.79 2.74 70.61
C LEU A 100 -52.65 2.05 69.83
N LYS A 101 -52.70 0.73 69.70
CA LYS A 101 -51.78 -0.07 68.86
C LYS A 101 -51.85 0.37 67.40
N ASN A 102 -53.07 0.50 66.88
CA ASN A 102 -53.29 0.95 65.50
C ASN A 102 -52.89 2.42 65.30
N LYS A 103 -53.14 3.31 66.26
CA LYS A 103 -52.61 4.70 66.23
C LYS A 103 -51.08 4.73 66.19
N MET A 104 -50.42 3.87 66.97
CA MET A 104 -48.96 3.77 66.98
C MET A 104 -48.39 3.30 65.63
N GLU A 105 -49.01 2.27 65.03
CA GLU A 105 -48.63 1.80 63.69
C GLU A 105 -48.86 2.86 62.61
N TYR A 106 -49.96 3.59 62.71
CA TYR A 106 -50.25 4.73 61.83
C TYR A 106 -49.17 5.81 61.91
N LEU A 107 -48.75 6.20 63.13
CA LEU A 107 -47.70 7.20 63.32
C LEU A 107 -46.36 6.77 62.69
N LYS A 108 -46.02 5.47 62.69
CA LYS A 108 -44.84 4.98 61.96
C LYS A 108 -44.93 5.27 60.46
N ILE A 109 -46.09 5.04 59.86
CA ILE A 109 -46.32 5.31 58.44
C ILE A 109 -46.23 6.81 58.17
N ALA A 110 -46.86 7.64 59.01
CA ALA A 110 -46.79 9.10 58.90
C ALA A 110 -45.35 9.63 59.02
N ASN A 111 -44.55 9.10 59.97
CA ASN A 111 -43.14 9.47 60.11
C ASN A 111 -42.30 9.06 58.89
N ASN A 112 -42.55 7.88 58.31
CA ASN A 112 -41.91 7.46 57.07
C ASN A 112 -42.29 8.37 55.89
N ILE A 113 -43.55 8.84 55.84
CA ILE A 113 -44.00 9.80 54.82
C ILE A 113 -43.32 11.15 55.02
N ASN A 114 -43.18 11.64 56.25
CA ASN A 114 -42.42 12.87 56.55
C ASN A 114 -40.96 12.77 56.09
N ALA A 115 -40.31 11.63 56.33
CA ALA A 115 -38.97 11.38 55.82
C ALA A 115 -38.95 11.43 54.28
N TYR A 116 -39.90 10.76 53.62
CA TYR A 116 -39.96 10.75 52.16
C TYR A 116 -40.29 12.12 51.55
N LEU A 117 -41.22 12.89 52.15
CA LEU A 117 -41.51 14.27 51.77
C LEU A 117 -40.26 15.14 51.82
N ASN A 118 -39.40 14.91 52.83
CA ASN A 118 -38.10 15.57 52.91
C ASN A 118 -37.12 15.15 51.80
N ASP A 119 -37.23 13.95 51.25
CA ASP A 119 -36.38 13.53 50.12
C ASP A 119 -36.83 14.14 48.79
N ILE A 120 -38.09 14.59 48.69
CA ILE A 120 -38.71 15.07 47.44
C ILE A 120 -39.09 16.56 47.47
N LYS A 121 -38.41 17.39 48.26
CA LYS A 121 -38.72 18.83 48.40
C LYS A 121 -38.35 19.68 47.17
N ASP A 122 -37.62 19.11 46.22
CA ASP A 122 -37.22 19.81 44.99
C ASP A 122 -38.44 20.29 44.19
N GLU A 123 -38.31 21.45 43.54
CA GLU A 123 -39.38 22.06 42.73
C GLU A 123 -39.92 21.09 41.66
N LYS A 124 -39.07 20.21 41.12
CA LYS A 124 -39.46 19.18 40.13
C LYS A 124 -40.52 18.20 40.63
N TYR A 125 -40.64 17.98 41.94
CA TYR A 125 -41.62 17.06 42.52
C TYR A 125 -42.73 17.77 43.30
N LYS A 126 -42.82 19.11 43.20
CA LYS A 126 -43.72 19.94 44.00
C LYS A 126 -45.18 19.46 44.03
N ASN A 127 -45.71 19.01 42.89
CA ASN A 127 -47.08 18.50 42.80
C ASN A 127 -47.25 17.21 43.60
N VAL A 128 -46.32 16.25 43.46
CA VAL A 128 -46.32 14.99 44.21
C VAL A 128 -46.13 15.24 45.70
N HIS A 129 -45.20 16.12 46.07
CA HIS A 129 -44.97 16.54 47.45
C HIS A 129 -46.25 17.13 48.06
N THR A 130 -46.91 18.05 47.35
CA THR A 130 -48.13 18.71 47.83
C THR A 130 -49.29 17.73 47.96
N GLU A 131 -49.50 16.85 46.99
CA GLU A 131 -50.56 15.83 47.04
C GLU A 131 -50.36 14.87 48.22
N LEU A 132 -49.13 14.37 48.42
CA LEU A 132 -48.80 13.47 49.52
C LEU A 132 -48.92 14.15 50.89
N LEU A 133 -48.45 15.39 51.02
CA LEU A 133 -48.57 16.19 52.24
C LEU A 133 -50.04 16.44 52.60
N ASN A 134 -50.86 16.83 51.62
CA ASN A 134 -52.30 17.04 51.83
C ASN A 134 -52.97 15.75 52.28
N LYS A 135 -52.64 14.61 51.64
CA LYS A 135 -53.21 13.32 52.03
C LYS A 135 -52.80 12.92 53.45
N MET A 136 -51.54 13.16 53.83
CA MET A 136 -51.07 12.91 55.20
C MET A 136 -51.81 13.76 56.22
N ASN A 137 -51.97 15.07 55.98
CA ASN A 137 -52.70 15.96 56.87
C ASN A 137 -54.19 15.57 57.01
N GLU A 138 -54.85 15.21 55.91
CA GLU A 138 -56.22 14.72 55.91
C GLU A 138 -56.37 13.46 56.78
N GLN A 139 -55.48 12.47 56.62
CA GLN A 139 -55.53 11.25 57.41
C GLN A 139 -55.15 11.49 58.88
N ASN A 140 -54.23 12.41 59.17
CA ASN A 140 -53.80 12.71 60.54
C ASN A 140 -54.97 13.22 61.38
N GLU A 141 -55.80 14.11 60.81
CA GLU A 141 -56.99 14.63 61.49
C GLU A 141 -58.05 13.55 61.74
N LEU A 142 -58.20 12.59 60.83
CA LEU A 142 -59.10 11.44 61.02
C LEU A 142 -58.64 10.54 62.18
N VAL A 143 -57.33 10.26 62.28
CA VAL A 143 -56.78 9.37 63.32
C VAL A 143 -56.74 10.02 64.69
N LYS A 144 -56.42 11.32 64.77
CA LYS A 144 -56.31 12.08 66.02
C LYS A 144 -57.55 11.95 66.91
N ASN A 145 -58.74 11.98 66.32
CA ASN A 145 -60.01 11.95 67.04
C ASN A 145 -60.71 10.59 67.05
N SER A 146 -60.18 9.59 66.31
CA SER A 146 -60.85 8.30 66.19
C SER A 146 -60.73 7.45 67.45
N LYS A 147 -61.83 6.77 67.76
CA LYS A 147 -61.92 5.73 68.81
C LYS A 147 -62.24 4.36 68.22
N LYS A 148 -62.24 4.21 66.89
CA LYS A 148 -62.61 2.97 66.20
C LYS A 148 -61.42 2.43 65.41
N ASN A 149 -61.17 1.15 65.57
CA ASN A 149 -60.07 0.48 64.88
C ASN A 149 -60.17 0.55 63.36
N ASP A 150 -61.37 0.33 62.80
CA ASP A 150 -61.58 0.28 61.35
C ASP A 150 -61.28 1.63 60.68
N GLU A 151 -61.58 2.75 61.36
CA GLU A 151 -61.28 4.10 60.86
C GLU A 151 -59.77 4.32 60.76
N ILE A 152 -59.00 3.86 61.75
CA ILE A 152 -57.54 3.97 61.76
C ILE A 152 -56.91 3.02 60.73
N GLU A 153 -57.44 1.80 60.57
CA GLU A 153 -56.95 0.83 59.58
C GLU A 153 -57.15 1.35 58.13
N ASN A 154 -58.31 1.96 57.87
CA ASN A 154 -58.59 2.61 56.60
C ASN A 154 -57.62 3.79 56.34
N ALA A 155 -57.32 4.59 57.37
CA ALA A 155 -56.35 5.69 57.26
C ALA A 155 -54.91 5.18 56.98
N LYS A 156 -54.49 4.08 57.63
CA LYS A 156 -53.20 3.41 57.35
C LYS A 156 -53.12 2.96 55.88
N THR A 157 -54.18 2.32 55.39
CA THR A 157 -54.26 1.84 54.01
C THR A 157 -54.22 2.99 53.01
N ALA A 158 -54.99 4.06 53.27
CA ALA A 158 -55.01 5.26 52.43
C ALA A 158 -53.63 5.93 52.34
N LEU A 159 -52.91 6.08 53.46
CA LEU A 159 -51.56 6.63 53.46
C LEU A 159 -50.55 5.74 52.74
N THR A 160 -50.63 4.42 52.93
CA THR A 160 -49.73 3.46 52.28
C THR A 160 -49.90 3.50 50.76
N ASN A 161 -51.16 3.57 50.29
CA ASN A 161 -51.48 3.72 48.87
C ASN A 161 -50.97 5.05 48.32
N ALA A 162 -51.16 6.15 49.05
CA ALA A 162 -50.67 7.47 48.65
C ALA A 162 -49.14 7.53 48.56
N LEU A 163 -48.41 6.94 49.52
CA LEU A 163 -46.96 6.84 49.48
C LEU A 163 -46.49 5.99 48.29
N THR A 164 -47.17 4.89 48.01
CA THR A 164 -46.85 4.02 46.86
C THR A 164 -47.04 4.76 45.54
N LYS A 165 -48.17 5.47 45.38
CA LYS A 165 -48.44 6.33 44.23
C LYS A 165 -47.38 7.42 44.08
N ALA A 166 -47.06 8.15 45.15
CA ALA A 166 -46.05 9.20 45.14
C ALA A 166 -44.67 8.70 44.69
N LYS A 167 -44.25 7.52 45.18
CA LYS A 167 -43.01 6.87 44.73
C LYS A 167 -43.01 6.53 43.24
N GLN A 168 -44.14 6.03 42.73
CA GLN A 168 -44.29 5.74 41.30
C GLN A 168 -44.27 7.01 40.45
N ASP A 169 -44.91 8.09 40.90
CA ASP A 169 -44.96 9.36 40.18
C ASP A 169 -43.58 10.04 40.16
N VAL A 170 -42.83 10.02 41.27
CA VAL A 170 -41.43 10.48 41.32
C VAL A 170 -40.55 9.71 40.35
N GLN A 171 -40.65 8.37 40.34
CA GLN A 171 -39.91 7.53 39.40
C GLN A 171 -40.22 7.90 37.94
N LYS A 172 -41.50 8.10 37.61
CA LYS A 172 -41.91 8.52 36.25
C LYS A 172 -41.36 9.89 35.88
N ILE A 173 -41.33 10.85 36.80
CA ILE A 173 -40.75 12.17 36.57
C ILE A 173 -39.26 12.04 36.25
N ASP A 174 -38.51 11.27 37.04
CA ASP A 174 -37.07 11.08 36.81
C ASP A 174 -36.78 10.34 35.50
N GLU A 175 -37.55 9.29 35.17
CA GLU A 175 -37.44 8.61 33.89
C GLU A 175 -37.75 9.55 32.71
N THR A 176 -38.75 10.42 32.86
CA THR A 176 -39.11 11.42 31.85
C THR A 176 -37.96 12.39 31.61
N VAL A 177 -37.39 12.96 32.66
CA VAL A 177 -36.22 13.86 32.57
C VAL A 177 -35.04 13.18 31.90
N ASN A 178 -34.75 11.92 32.27
CA ASN A 178 -33.64 11.16 31.67
C ASN A 178 -33.85 10.88 30.17
N ILE A 179 -35.07 10.53 29.77
CA ILE A 179 -35.39 10.31 28.35
C ILE A 179 -35.35 11.64 27.57
N THR A 180 -35.83 12.75 28.14
CA THR A 180 -35.70 14.08 27.53
C THR A 180 -34.23 14.44 27.30
N ASN A 181 -33.36 14.22 28.29
CA ASN A 181 -31.92 14.45 28.13
C ASN A 181 -31.29 13.54 27.06
N THR A 182 -31.77 12.30 26.95
CA THR A 182 -31.32 11.36 25.90
C THR A 182 -31.72 11.86 24.51
N LEU A 183 -32.95 12.37 24.36
CA LEU A 183 -33.43 12.98 23.13
C LEU A 183 -32.58 14.20 22.74
N THR A 184 -32.29 15.10 23.68
CA THR A 184 -31.43 16.27 23.42
C THR A 184 -30.05 15.86 22.92
N LYS A 185 -29.39 14.91 23.60
CA LYS A 185 -28.07 14.42 23.17
C LYS A 185 -28.11 13.77 21.79
N LEU A 186 -29.12 12.94 21.52
CA LEU A 186 -29.30 12.29 20.23
C LEU A 186 -29.45 13.33 19.10
N ASN A 187 -30.26 14.37 19.32
CA ASN A 187 -30.42 15.44 18.34
C ASN A 187 -29.10 16.20 18.09
N GLU A 188 -28.33 16.49 19.14
CA GLU A 188 -27.03 17.15 19.00
C GLU A 188 -26.02 16.30 18.23
N GLU A 189 -25.98 14.99 18.50
CA GLU A 189 -25.12 14.03 17.80
C GLU A 189 -25.48 13.94 16.31
N ILE A 190 -26.77 13.81 16.00
CA ILE A 190 -27.25 13.76 14.61
C ILE A 190 -26.96 15.08 13.89
N THR A 191 -27.20 16.23 14.53
CA THR A 191 -26.93 17.55 13.93
C THR A 191 -25.44 17.72 13.63
N LYS A 192 -24.56 17.28 14.54
CA LYS A 192 -23.10 17.28 14.32
C LYS A 192 -22.71 16.39 13.14
N GLU A 193 -23.28 15.18 13.07
CA GLU A 193 -23.01 14.25 11.98
C GLU A 193 -23.45 14.82 10.63
N ILE A 194 -24.68 15.35 10.53
CA ILE A 194 -25.22 15.98 9.30
C ILE A 194 -24.32 17.12 8.82
N ALA A 195 -23.76 17.91 9.74
CA ALA A 195 -22.86 19.00 9.39
C ALA A 195 -21.56 18.52 8.71
N THR A 196 -21.15 17.27 8.90
CA THR A 196 -19.98 16.68 8.22
C THR A 196 -20.28 16.25 6.78
N TRP A 197 -21.55 16.15 6.39
CA TRP A 197 -21.95 15.67 5.06
C TRP A 197 -21.84 16.79 4.02
N THR A 198 -20.66 17.35 3.79
CA THR A 198 -20.48 18.57 2.97
C THR A 198 -20.69 18.38 1.47
N ASP A 199 -20.72 17.15 0.97
CA ASP A 199 -20.92 16.84 -0.45
C ASP A 199 -22.37 17.15 -0.88
N PRO A 200 -22.60 17.96 -1.94
CA PRO A 200 -23.92 18.32 -2.43
C PRO A 200 -24.84 17.12 -2.74
N LYS A 201 -24.28 15.95 -3.04
CA LYS A 201 -25.09 14.74 -3.30
C LYS A 201 -25.96 14.35 -2.11
N TYR A 202 -25.60 14.73 -0.88
CA TYR A 202 -26.36 14.36 0.32
C TYR A 202 -27.49 15.33 0.69
N GLU A 203 -27.69 16.43 -0.03
CA GLU A 203 -28.64 17.47 0.40
C GLU A 203 -30.09 16.96 0.55
N THR A 204 -30.50 15.99 -0.28
CA THR A 204 -31.80 15.33 -0.15
C THR A 204 -31.92 14.56 1.16
N LEU A 205 -30.89 13.81 1.55
CA LEU A 205 -30.84 13.07 2.82
C LEU A 205 -30.81 14.00 4.03
N LYS A 206 -30.04 15.10 3.95
CA LYS A 206 -30.00 16.12 5.01
C LYS A 206 -31.38 16.74 5.23
N THR A 207 -32.05 17.11 4.13
CA THR A 207 -33.38 17.71 4.17
C THR A 207 -34.40 16.73 4.73
N GLU A 208 -34.40 15.47 4.27
CA GLU A 208 -35.27 14.40 4.78
C GLU A 208 -35.11 14.21 6.30
N LEU A 209 -33.86 14.10 6.77
CA LEU A 209 -33.58 13.88 8.18
C LEU A 209 -33.86 15.11 9.05
N THR A 210 -33.54 16.31 8.57
CA THR A 210 -33.81 17.57 9.31
C THR A 210 -35.30 17.78 9.49
N ASN A 211 -36.10 17.62 8.43
CA ASN A 211 -37.56 17.72 8.51
C ASN A 211 -38.14 16.69 9.49
N PHE A 212 -37.66 15.44 9.43
CA PHE A 212 -38.10 14.40 10.36
C PHE A 212 -37.74 14.73 11.82
N LEU A 213 -36.54 15.24 12.07
CA LEU A 213 -36.12 15.68 13.40
C LEU A 213 -37.00 16.82 13.91
N ASP A 214 -37.33 17.81 13.07
CA ASP A 214 -38.19 18.93 13.43
C ASP A 214 -39.62 18.48 13.79
N GLU A 215 -40.18 17.53 13.03
CA GLU A 215 -41.46 16.90 13.33
C GLU A 215 -41.45 16.18 14.68
N GLN A 216 -40.45 15.33 14.91
CA GLN A 216 -40.30 14.57 16.16
C GLN A 216 -40.02 15.47 17.37
N ASN A 217 -39.22 16.52 17.19
CA ASN A 217 -38.94 17.51 18.22
C ASN A 217 -40.19 18.32 18.58
N THR A 218 -41.02 18.64 17.59
CA THR A 218 -42.32 19.27 17.83
C THR A 218 -43.25 18.33 18.59
N ALA A 219 -43.33 17.05 18.21
CA ALA A 219 -44.10 16.04 18.93
C ALA A 219 -43.65 15.88 20.38
N SER A 220 -42.34 15.94 20.64
CA SER A 220 -41.75 15.80 21.99
C SER A 220 -42.11 16.91 22.97
N LYS A 221 -42.56 18.08 22.46
CA LYS A 221 -42.88 19.28 23.26
C LYS A 221 -44.38 19.44 23.53
N LYS A 222 -45.21 18.46 23.15
CA LYS A 222 -46.66 18.50 23.39
C LYS A 222 -46.96 18.54 24.89
N GLU A 223 -47.94 19.36 25.29
CA GLU A 223 -48.28 19.70 26.68
C GLU A 223 -48.58 18.49 27.60
N ASN A 224 -48.95 17.34 27.03
CA ASN A 224 -49.30 16.13 27.79
C ASN A 224 -48.57 14.89 27.25
N ILE A 225 -47.32 15.03 26.83
CA ILE A 225 -46.55 13.87 26.35
C ILE A 225 -46.29 12.87 27.48
N THR A 226 -46.54 11.60 27.21
CA THR A 226 -46.28 10.49 28.12
C THR A 226 -44.84 9.98 27.97
N LEU A 227 -44.35 9.29 29.00
CA LEU A 227 -43.04 8.65 28.98
C LEU A 227 -42.90 7.63 27.84
N ASP A 228 -43.96 6.87 27.54
CA ASP A 228 -43.93 5.86 26.48
C ASP A 228 -43.94 6.51 25.08
N GLU A 229 -44.63 7.62 24.90
CA GLU A 229 -44.54 8.44 23.68
C GLU A 229 -43.12 8.97 23.49
N LEU A 230 -42.48 9.52 24.54
CA LEU A 230 -41.09 9.98 24.46
C LEU A 230 -40.11 8.86 24.10
N LYS A 231 -40.26 7.67 24.70
CA LYS A 231 -39.44 6.48 24.36
C LYS A 231 -39.63 6.11 22.89
N THR A 232 -40.87 6.15 22.41
CA THR A 232 -41.21 5.86 21.00
C THR A 232 -40.58 6.89 20.05
N ILE A 233 -40.59 8.18 20.39
CA ILE A 233 -39.94 9.24 19.61
C ILE A 233 -38.43 8.99 19.52
N VAL A 234 -37.76 8.74 20.64
CA VAL A 234 -36.31 8.48 20.66
C VAL A 234 -35.96 7.28 19.78
N GLU A 235 -36.71 6.19 19.86
CA GLU A 235 -36.49 5.01 19.06
C GLU A 235 -36.76 5.26 17.57
N SER A 236 -37.80 6.05 17.25
CA SER A 236 -38.12 6.45 15.89
C SER A 236 -36.99 7.28 15.25
N ILE A 237 -36.42 8.23 16.01
CA ILE A 237 -35.26 9.02 15.57
C ILE A 237 -34.04 8.14 15.31
N LYS A 238 -33.71 7.21 16.22
CA LYS A 238 -32.59 6.28 16.02
C LYS A 238 -32.75 5.45 14.75
N ASN A 239 -33.94 4.89 14.55
CA ASN A 239 -34.22 4.06 13.39
C ASN A 239 -34.15 4.86 12.09
N LYS A 240 -34.72 6.08 12.07
CA LYS A 240 -34.64 6.94 10.89
C LYS A 240 -33.20 7.37 10.59
N PHE A 241 -32.42 7.70 11.62
CA PHE A 241 -31.01 8.04 11.45
C PHE A 241 -30.21 6.88 10.85
N ASN A 242 -30.39 5.66 11.36
CA ASN A 242 -29.73 4.46 10.82
C ASN A 242 -30.15 4.18 9.36
N GLU A 243 -31.42 4.34 9.02
CA GLU A 243 -31.93 4.21 7.64
C GLU A 243 -31.24 5.21 6.70
N ILE A 244 -31.16 6.48 7.10
CA ILE A 244 -30.53 7.54 6.32
C ILE A 244 -29.02 7.32 6.19
N GLN A 245 -28.33 6.85 7.25
CA GLN A 245 -26.92 6.44 7.16
C GLN A 245 -26.73 5.30 6.17
N GLY A 246 -27.62 4.31 6.15
CA GLY A 246 -27.62 3.24 5.14
C GLY A 246 -27.75 3.79 3.71
N LYS A 247 -28.70 4.70 3.49
CA LYS A 247 -28.86 5.40 2.19
C LYS A 247 -27.60 6.18 1.80
N LYS A 248 -26.97 6.89 2.75
CA LYS A 248 -25.71 7.61 2.51
C LYS A 248 -24.60 6.67 2.03
N LEU A 249 -24.44 5.53 2.68
CA LEU A 249 -23.42 4.53 2.30
C LEU A 249 -23.64 3.99 0.88
N GLU A 250 -24.90 3.76 0.48
CA GLU A 250 -25.20 3.32 -0.89
C GLU A 250 -24.95 4.42 -1.92
N MET A 251 -25.26 5.68 -1.59
CA MET A 251 -24.91 6.83 -2.44
C MET A 251 -23.40 6.98 -2.63
N ASP A 252 -22.62 6.74 -1.57
CA ASP A 252 -21.16 6.72 -1.65
C ASP A 252 -20.65 5.59 -2.55
N LYS A 253 -21.19 4.39 -2.37
CA LYS A 253 -20.87 3.22 -3.20
C LYS A 253 -21.16 3.49 -4.67
N GLU A 254 -22.34 4.03 -5.00
CA GLU A 254 -22.74 4.31 -6.38
C GLU A 254 -21.91 5.44 -7.00
N ALA A 255 -21.60 6.50 -6.23
CA ALA A 255 -20.71 7.57 -6.71
C ALA A 255 -19.32 7.05 -7.06
N ASN A 256 -18.71 6.26 -6.16
CA ASN A 256 -17.39 5.67 -6.38
C ASN A 256 -17.42 4.65 -7.53
N LYS A 257 -18.49 3.86 -7.68
CA LYS A 257 -18.67 2.96 -8.84
C LYS A 257 -18.68 3.74 -10.16
N ASN A 258 -19.41 4.84 -10.23
CA ASN A 258 -19.50 5.68 -11.43
C ASN A 258 -18.17 6.38 -11.76
N GLU A 259 -17.44 6.85 -10.75
CA GLU A 259 -16.09 7.39 -10.91
C GLU A 259 -15.13 6.31 -11.45
N LEU A 260 -15.14 5.11 -10.86
CA LEU A 260 -14.32 3.99 -11.33
C LEU A 260 -14.66 3.63 -12.78
N ASN A 261 -15.94 3.59 -13.15
CA ASN A 261 -16.37 3.31 -14.51
C ASN A 261 -15.88 4.37 -15.53
N THR A 262 -15.92 5.65 -15.15
CA THR A 262 -15.38 6.76 -15.95
C THR A 262 -13.87 6.64 -16.15
N LEU A 263 -13.14 6.29 -15.08
CA LEU A 263 -11.70 6.04 -15.15
C LEU A 263 -11.39 4.81 -16.01
N VAL A 264 -12.18 3.73 -15.93
CA VAL A 264 -12.02 2.54 -16.78
C VAL A 264 -12.18 2.90 -18.26
N THR A 265 -13.15 3.74 -18.60
CA THR A 265 -13.33 4.22 -19.98
C THR A 265 -12.12 5.01 -20.43
N SER A 266 -11.66 5.96 -19.61
CA SER A 266 -10.47 6.78 -19.91
C SER A 266 -9.21 5.92 -20.08
N ALA A 267 -8.99 4.96 -19.19
CA ALA A 267 -7.86 4.04 -19.22
C ALA A 267 -7.90 3.10 -20.43
N THR A 268 -9.10 2.69 -20.87
CA THR A 268 -9.27 1.88 -22.08
C THR A 268 -8.83 2.66 -23.31
N SER A 269 -9.15 3.95 -23.41
CA SER A 269 -8.64 4.80 -24.51
C SER A 269 -7.11 4.97 -24.46
N ILE A 270 -6.50 4.99 -23.28
CA ILE A 270 -5.03 5.04 -23.13
C ILE A 270 -4.37 3.74 -23.63
N LEU A 271 -4.99 2.57 -23.39
CA LEU A 271 -4.49 1.28 -23.88
C LEU A 271 -4.36 1.20 -25.41
N GLU A 272 -5.22 1.93 -26.13
CA GLU A 272 -5.23 1.99 -27.60
C GLU A 272 -4.14 2.91 -28.15
N ASN A 273 -3.42 3.66 -27.30
CA ASN A 273 -2.40 4.58 -27.73
C ASN A 273 -1.17 3.86 -28.32
N SER A 274 -0.81 4.19 -29.57
CA SER A 274 0.31 3.58 -30.30
C SER A 274 1.71 3.77 -29.67
N TYR A 275 1.87 4.76 -28.80
CA TYR A 275 3.10 4.98 -28.03
C TYR A 275 3.19 4.08 -26.78
N LEU A 276 2.13 3.37 -26.43
CA LEU A 276 2.16 2.38 -25.36
C LEU A 276 2.64 1.04 -25.93
N ILE A 277 3.89 0.68 -25.63
CA ILE A 277 4.52 -0.59 -26.05
C ILE A 277 4.49 -1.60 -24.91
N ASN A 278 4.46 -2.88 -25.30
CA ASN A 278 4.86 -3.98 -24.44
C ASN A 278 6.38 -3.82 -24.23
N GLY A 279 6.83 -3.62 -22.99
CA GLY A 279 8.26 -3.57 -22.69
C GLY A 279 8.90 -4.96 -22.84
N GLU A 280 10.22 -5.01 -22.98
CA GLU A 280 11.01 -6.26 -22.78
C GLU A 280 10.81 -6.80 -21.35
N ASP A 281 10.47 -5.91 -20.41
CA ASP A 281 9.79 -6.25 -19.17
C ASP A 281 8.28 -5.97 -19.35
N SER A 282 7.46 -7.00 -19.19
CA SER A 282 6.01 -7.07 -19.40
C SER A 282 5.13 -6.15 -18.51
N THR A 283 5.60 -4.96 -18.12
CA THR A 283 5.14 -4.30 -16.90
C THR A 283 4.15 -3.16 -17.06
N ASN A 284 4.00 -2.45 -18.20
CA ASN A 284 3.16 -1.23 -18.20
C ASN A 284 1.81 -1.36 -18.93
N LYS A 285 1.80 -1.84 -20.19
CA LYS A 285 0.53 -2.06 -20.92
C LYS A 285 -0.28 -3.20 -20.31
N ASP A 286 0.39 -4.29 -19.96
CA ASP A 286 -0.23 -5.46 -19.32
C ASP A 286 -0.70 -5.15 -17.90
N GLN A 287 0.05 -4.34 -17.14
CA GLN A 287 -0.39 -3.88 -15.81
C GLN A 287 -1.60 -2.95 -15.92
N LEU A 288 -1.61 -1.98 -16.84
CA LEU A 288 -2.79 -1.13 -17.06
C LEU A 288 -4.00 -1.99 -17.44
N ASN A 289 -3.82 -2.97 -18.34
CA ASN A 289 -4.89 -3.88 -18.74
C ASN A 289 -5.38 -4.77 -17.59
N ALA A 290 -4.48 -5.29 -16.74
CA ALA A 290 -4.83 -6.07 -15.57
C ALA A 290 -5.62 -5.24 -14.55
N VAL A 291 -5.20 -4.01 -14.27
CA VAL A 291 -5.90 -3.09 -13.36
C VAL A 291 -7.27 -2.69 -13.94
N ILE A 292 -7.39 -2.48 -15.26
CA ILE A 292 -8.69 -2.26 -15.91
C ILE A 292 -9.60 -3.48 -15.76
N LYS A 293 -9.08 -4.69 -15.97
CA LYS A 293 -9.86 -5.93 -15.84
C LYS A 293 -10.40 -6.10 -14.41
N LEU A 294 -9.55 -5.95 -13.39
CA LEU A 294 -9.95 -5.99 -11.98
C LEU A 294 -11.00 -4.90 -11.66
N SER A 295 -10.82 -3.70 -12.21
CA SER A 295 -11.80 -2.62 -12.04
C SER A 295 -13.17 -2.98 -12.62
N ARG A 296 -13.22 -3.62 -13.80
CA ARG A 296 -14.48 -4.11 -14.40
C ARG A 296 -15.12 -5.20 -13.55
N GLU A 297 -14.35 -6.17 -13.06
CA GLU A 297 -14.84 -7.22 -12.16
C GLU A 297 -15.48 -6.63 -10.88
N LEU A 298 -14.89 -5.58 -10.30
CA LEU A 298 -15.45 -4.88 -9.14
C LEU A 298 -16.73 -4.09 -9.46
N ILE A 299 -16.83 -3.49 -10.66
CA ILE A 299 -18.03 -2.78 -11.13
C ILE A 299 -19.20 -3.76 -11.32
N GLU A 300 -18.92 -4.94 -11.88
CA GLU A 300 -19.91 -5.99 -12.14
C GLU A 300 -20.39 -6.67 -10.85
N ASN A 301 -19.54 -6.75 -9.82
CA ASN A 301 -19.89 -7.32 -8.53
C ASN A 301 -20.76 -6.38 -7.69
N THR A 302 -22.00 -6.80 -7.40
CA THR A 302 -23.00 -6.04 -6.62
C THR A 302 -22.62 -5.87 -5.15
N ASP A 303 -21.79 -6.77 -4.62
CA ASP A 303 -21.39 -6.83 -3.21
C ASP A 303 -20.12 -6.03 -2.93
N THR A 304 -19.56 -5.35 -3.94
CA THR A 304 -18.38 -4.49 -3.78
C THR A 304 -18.71 -3.32 -2.86
N THR A 305 -17.85 -3.11 -1.85
CA THR A 305 -18.01 -2.01 -0.90
C THR A 305 -17.49 -0.69 -1.46
N SER A 306 -18.00 0.43 -0.93
CA SER A 306 -17.50 1.77 -1.27
C SER A 306 -15.99 1.91 -1.07
N GLU A 307 -15.45 1.34 0.01
CA GLU A 307 -14.00 1.34 0.31
C GLU A 307 -13.19 0.60 -0.76
N LYS A 308 -13.65 -0.56 -1.23
CA LYS A 308 -13.00 -1.29 -2.31
C LYS A 308 -12.99 -0.50 -3.62
N TYR A 309 -14.07 0.22 -3.94
CA TYR A 309 -14.07 1.10 -5.10
C TYR A 309 -13.03 2.22 -4.97
N GLN A 310 -12.89 2.85 -3.79
CA GLN A 310 -11.88 3.90 -3.60
C GLN A 310 -10.44 3.39 -3.70
N GLN A 311 -10.17 2.21 -3.13
CA GLN A 311 -8.87 1.55 -3.28
C GLN A 311 -8.55 1.31 -4.76
N GLN A 312 -9.50 0.74 -5.51
CA GLN A 312 -9.31 0.49 -6.94
C GLN A 312 -9.19 1.78 -7.77
N ILE A 313 -9.93 2.85 -7.43
CA ILE A 313 -9.79 4.17 -8.08
C ILE A 313 -8.35 4.68 -7.93
N SER A 314 -7.77 4.54 -6.74
CA SER A 314 -6.38 4.96 -6.47
C SER A 314 -5.39 4.17 -7.33
N GLU A 315 -5.54 2.85 -7.37
CA GLU A 315 -4.68 1.97 -8.19
C GLU A 315 -4.81 2.27 -9.69
N LEU A 316 -6.02 2.45 -10.19
CA LEU A 316 -6.27 2.75 -11.60
C LEU A 316 -5.71 4.13 -11.98
N ARG A 317 -5.86 5.15 -11.13
CA ARG A 317 -5.23 6.47 -11.34
C ARG A 317 -3.72 6.39 -11.42
N LYS A 318 -3.09 5.60 -10.52
CA LYS A 318 -1.65 5.39 -10.55
C LYS A 318 -1.22 4.72 -11.85
N ALA A 319 -1.92 3.68 -12.29
CA ALA A 319 -1.64 2.99 -13.55
C ALA A 319 -1.82 3.90 -14.78
N ILE A 320 -2.87 4.73 -14.79
CA ILE A 320 -3.10 5.75 -15.84
C ILE A 320 -1.91 6.70 -15.91
N ASN A 321 -1.50 7.30 -14.78
CA ASN A 321 -0.39 8.26 -14.75
C ASN A 321 0.92 7.64 -15.27
N THR A 322 1.24 6.40 -14.85
CA THR A 322 2.43 5.68 -15.35
C THR A 322 2.37 5.47 -16.87
N ALA A 323 1.21 5.09 -17.41
CA ALA A 323 1.04 4.89 -18.84
C ALA A 323 1.18 6.20 -19.63
N GLU A 324 0.62 7.30 -19.11
CA GLU A 324 0.77 8.63 -19.72
C GLU A 324 2.22 9.12 -19.71
N GLU A 325 2.96 8.89 -18.62
CA GLU A 325 4.38 9.22 -18.52
C GLU A 325 5.20 8.46 -19.56
N GLN A 326 4.93 7.17 -19.75
CA GLN A 326 5.60 6.36 -20.78
C GLN A 326 5.28 6.84 -22.20
N ILE A 327 4.00 7.14 -22.48
CA ILE A 327 3.57 7.69 -23.77
C ILE A 327 4.33 8.98 -24.07
N ASN A 328 4.40 9.89 -23.09
CA ASN A 328 5.10 11.15 -23.24
C ASN A 328 6.61 10.96 -23.43
N THR A 329 7.23 10.04 -22.68
CA THR A 329 8.67 9.73 -22.78
C THR A 329 9.03 9.22 -24.17
N GLN A 330 8.29 8.24 -24.70
CA GLN A 330 8.56 7.70 -26.03
C GLN A 330 8.30 8.71 -27.14
N ARG A 331 7.21 9.46 -27.05
CA ARG A 331 6.90 10.52 -28.00
C ARG A 331 8.03 11.54 -28.04
N ASN A 332 8.51 11.99 -26.89
CA ASN A 332 9.60 12.97 -26.79
C ASN A 332 10.93 12.41 -27.30
N ALA A 333 11.21 11.12 -27.06
CA ALA A 333 12.41 10.47 -27.60
C ALA A 333 12.40 10.46 -29.14
N LEU A 334 11.26 10.07 -29.76
CA LEU A 334 11.13 10.07 -31.21
C LEU A 334 11.16 11.49 -31.80
N LEU A 335 10.55 12.49 -31.12
CA LEU A 335 10.65 13.90 -31.52
C LEU A 335 12.09 14.40 -31.46
N SER A 336 12.86 13.99 -30.45
CA SER A 336 14.28 14.32 -30.32
C SER A 336 15.09 13.73 -31.48
N ILE A 337 14.82 12.47 -31.86
CA ILE A 337 15.48 11.83 -33.02
C ILE A 337 15.15 12.60 -34.30
N LEU A 338 13.88 12.96 -34.52
CA LEU A 338 13.49 13.73 -35.71
C LEU A 338 14.20 15.10 -35.76
N ARG A 339 14.30 15.80 -34.63
CA ARG A 339 15.06 17.07 -34.54
C ARG A 339 16.53 16.87 -34.89
N GLU A 340 17.19 15.88 -34.29
CA GLU A 340 18.59 15.57 -34.56
C GLU A 340 18.83 15.32 -36.06
N LYS A 341 17.96 14.52 -36.70
CA LYS A 341 18.10 14.23 -38.14
C LYS A 341 17.83 15.44 -39.02
N VAL A 342 16.92 16.33 -38.65
CA VAL A 342 16.66 17.58 -39.37
C VAL A 342 17.79 18.60 -39.20
N GLU A 343 18.39 18.67 -38.00
CA GLU A 343 19.44 19.63 -37.67
C GLU A 343 20.84 19.22 -38.17
N SER A 344 21.05 17.94 -38.53
CA SER A 344 22.35 17.39 -38.94
C SER A 344 22.55 17.11 -40.46
N PRO A 345 22.16 17.97 -41.42
CA PRO A 345 22.49 17.72 -42.83
C PRO A 345 23.95 18.07 -43.19
N THR A 346 24.87 18.16 -42.23
CA THR A 346 25.92 19.20 -42.21
C THR A 346 27.26 18.89 -42.90
N ASP A 347 27.59 17.64 -43.23
CA ASP A 347 28.92 17.36 -43.79
C ASP A 347 28.93 17.25 -45.33
N TYR A 348 27.90 16.63 -45.91
CA TYR A 348 27.84 16.35 -47.36
C TYR A 348 27.33 17.52 -48.21
N LEU A 349 26.53 18.43 -47.65
CA LEU A 349 26.09 19.65 -48.36
C LEU A 349 27.23 20.65 -48.59
N ASN A 350 28.31 20.53 -47.81
CA ASN A 350 29.47 21.41 -47.92
C ASN A 350 30.55 20.91 -48.87
N ASP A 351 30.42 19.68 -49.40
CA ASP A 351 31.35 19.08 -50.36
C ASP A 351 31.45 19.92 -51.65
N GLU A 352 32.67 20.24 -52.04
CA GLU A 352 32.98 21.12 -53.18
C GLU A 352 32.49 20.53 -54.52
N GLU A 353 32.48 19.21 -54.68
CA GLU A 353 31.98 18.58 -55.91
C GLU A 353 30.46 18.49 -55.91
N PHE A 354 29.84 18.27 -54.75
CA PHE A 354 28.39 18.35 -54.62
C PHE A 354 27.86 19.75 -54.95
N LYS A 355 28.53 20.82 -54.46
CA LYS A 355 28.16 22.22 -54.76
C LYS A 355 28.22 22.57 -56.24
N LYS A 356 29.11 21.93 -57.00
CA LYS A 356 29.22 22.12 -58.45
C LYS A 356 28.13 21.41 -59.24
N ASN A 357 27.49 20.38 -58.67
CA ASN A 357 26.48 19.59 -59.37
C ASN A 357 25.36 19.04 -58.45
N PRO A 358 24.62 19.91 -57.73
CA PRO A 358 23.72 19.48 -56.66
C PRO A 358 22.46 18.74 -57.15
N LYS A 359 22.07 18.91 -58.42
CA LYS A 359 20.81 18.42 -59.01
C LYS A 359 19.56 18.79 -58.18
N ASP A 360 18.41 18.19 -58.50
CA ASP A 360 17.15 18.26 -57.73
C ASP A 360 17.22 17.58 -56.34
N LEU A 361 18.38 17.02 -55.95
CA LEU A 361 18.57 16.31 -54.68
C LEU A 361 18.50 17.28 -53.49
N ASN A 362 19.08 18.48 -53.63
CA ASN A 362 18.97 19.53 -52.61
C ASN A 362 17.50 19.96 -52.42
N LYS A 363 16.73 20.06 -53.51
CA LYS A 363 15.29 20.35 -53.46
C LYS A 363 14.48 19.23 -52.80
N THR A 364 14.85 17.97 -53.02
CA THR A 364 14.20 16.80 -52.43
C THR A 364 14.46 16.73 -50.92
N LEU A 365 15.71 16.90 -50.47
CA LEU A 365 16.05 16.92 -49.05
C LEU A 365 15.38 18.08 -48.32
N ASN A 366 15.41 19.30 -48.89
CA ASN A 366 14.74 20.45 -48.28
C ASN A 366 13.23 20.23 -48.17
N SER A 367 12.60 19.57 -49.15
CA SER A 367 11.18 19.22 -49.08
C SER A 367 10.86 18.21 -47.97
N GLU A 368 11.69 17.19 -47.75
CA GLU A 368 11.51 16.25 -46.65
C GLU A 368 11.79 16.88 -45.28
N ILE A 369 12.77 17.79 -45.20
CA ILE A 369 13.04 18.61 -44.01
C ILE A 369 11.86 19.54 -43.69
N GLU A 370 11.26 20.19 -44.68
CA GLU A 370 10.06 21.02 -44.49
C GLU A 370 8.88 20.21 -43.94
N LYS A 371 8.65 19.00 -44.47
CA LYS A 371 7.62 18.08 -43.94
C LYS A 371 7.91 17.67 -42.51
N ALA A 372 9.17 17.35 -42.18
CA ALA A 372 9.59 17.02 -40.82
C ALA A 372 9.42 18.21 -39.86
N ASN A 373 9.75 19.44 -40.29
CA ASN A 373 9.56 20.65 -39.50
C ASN A 373 8.08 20.97 -39.27
N ALA A 374 7.20 20.67 -40.23
CA ALA A 374 5.76 20.79 -40.03
C ALA A 374 5.27 19.87 -38.90
N ILE A 375 5.81 18.65 -38.81
CA ILE A 375 5.53 17.71 -37.72
C ILE A 375 6.08 18.24 -36.38
N LEU A 376 7.31 18.76 -36.37
CA LEU A 376 7.93 19.35 -35.16
C LEU A 376 7.20 20.60 -34.64
N SER A 377 6.48 21.29 -35.52
CA SER A 377 5.70 22.50 -35.21
C SER A 377 4.25 22.21 -34.80
N ALA A 378 3.77 20.98 -35.01
CA ALA A 378 2.43 20.56 -34.59
C ALA A 378 2.37 20.33 -33.07
N ASP A 379 1.16 20.35 -32.49
CA ASP A 379 1.00 19.94 -31.09
C ASP A 379 1.42 18.47 -30.94
N SER A 380 2.52 18.27 -30.19
CA SER A 380 3.10 16.96 -29.89
C SER A 380 2.06 15.90 -29.49
N LYS A 381 1.00 16.28 -28.77
CA LYS A 381 -0.04 15.33 -28.31
C LYS A 381 -0.87 14.74 -29.44
N THR A 382 -0.95 15.42 -30.58
CA THR A 382 -1.78 15.04 -31.74
C THR A 382 -1.05 14.17 -32.76
N ILE A 383 0.27 14.03 -32.63
CA ILE A 383 1.08 13.36 -33.65
C ILE A 383 1.10 11.85 -33.42
N SER A 384 0.74 11.07 -34.44
CA SER A 384 0.76 9.61 -34.35
C SER A 384 2.20 9.06 -34.39
N LYS A 385 2.43 7.91 -33.75
CA LYS A 385 3.75 7.25 -33.76
C LYS A 385 4.19 6.87 -35.17
N THR A 386 3.23 6.45 -36.01
CA THR A 386 3.46 6.05 -37.40
C THR A 386 3.95 7.23 -38.23
N ASP A 387 3.30 8.40 -38.11
CA ASP A 387 3.72 9.59 -38.86
C ASP A 387 5.12 10.06 -38.46
N LEU A 388 5.44 9.98 -37.15
CA LEU A 388 6.78 10.34 -36.67
C LEU A 388 7.86 9.39 -37.21
N LEU A 389 7.62 8.07 -37.16
CA LEU A 389 8.55 7.07 -37.68
C LEU A 389 8.72 7.21 -39.20
N ASN A 390 7.64 7.44 -39.94
CA ASN A 390 7.70 7.66 -41.38
C ASN A 390 8.54 8.90 -41.73
N ALA A 391 8.36 10.00 -41.00
CA ALA A 391 9.14 11.21 -41.19
C ALA A 391 10.63 11.01 -40.90
N ILE A 392 10.96 10.35 -39.78
CA ILE A 392 12.35 9.99 -39.43
C ILE A 392 12.96 9.15 -40.56
N ASN A 393 12.28 8.08 -40.98
CA ASN A 393 12.79 7.17 -42.01
C ASN A 393 13.01 7.88 -43.35
N LYS A 394 12.12 8.80 -43.76
CA LYS A 394 12.26 9.52 -45.03
C LYS A 394 13.37 10.57 -45.04
N VAL A 395 13.58 11.27 -43.92
CA VAL A 395 14.74 12.14 -43.76
C VAL A 395 16.03 11.32 -43.84
N VAL A 396 16.12 10.20 -43.10
CA VAL A 396 17.30 9.31 -43.08
C VAL A 396 17.58 8.71 -44.47
N GLU A 397 16.58 8.15 -45.14
CA GLU A 397 16.72 7.56 -46.48
C GLU A 397 17.23 8.59 -47.50
N THR A 398 16.71 9.82 -47.45
CA THR A 398 17.12 10.90 -48.36
C THR A 398 18.56 11.36 -48.08
N GLN A 399 18.93 11.48 -46.80
CA GLN A 399 20.31 11.82 -46.39
C GLN A 399 21.31 10.75 -46.83
N GLU A 400 21.00 9.48 -46.65
CA GLU A 400 21.85 8.37 -47.08
C GLU A 400 21.97 8.31 -48.62
N GLY A 401 20.87 8.58 -49.34
CA GLY A 401 20.90 8.72 -50.80
C GLY A 401 21.85 9.83 -51.28
N ILE A 402 21.86 10.99 -50.60
CA ILE A 402 22.76 12.09 -50.90
C ILE A 402 24.21 11.73 -50.58
N LYS A 403 24.48 11.12 -49.43
CA LYS A 403 25.82 10.66 -49.04
C LYS A 403 26.42 9.73 -50.09
N ASN A 404 25.63 8.77 -50.59
CA ASN A 404 26.05 7.86 -51.65
C ASN A 404 26.31 8.59 -52.99
N TYR A 405 25.53 9.64 -53.31
CA TYR A 405 25.76 10.47 -54.48
C TYR A 405 27.07 11.28 -54.39
N VAL A 406 27.37 11.84 -53.21
CA VAL A 406 28.63 12.57 -52.97
C VAL A 406 29.84 11.65 -53.10
N ALA A 407 29.77 10.44 -52.55
CA ALA A 407 30.82 9.43 -52.73
C ALA A 407 31.11 9.14 -54.21
N ALA A 408 30.05 8.98 -55.02
CA ALA A 408 30.18 8.75 -56.46
C ALA A 408 30.81 9.94 -57.22
N LEU A 409 30.52 11.19 -56.83
CA LEU A 409 31.15 12.37 -57.41
C LEU A 409 32.66 12.44 -57.09
N ASN A 410 33.05 12.10 -55.86
CA ASN A 410 34.45 12.08 -55.44
C ASN A 410 35.25 10.97 -56.14
N ASP A 411 34.63 9.82 -56.40
CA ASP A 411 35.21 8.75 -57.23
C ASP A 411 35.44 9.23 -58.68
N LEU A 412 34.47 9.95 -59.27
CA LEU A 412 34.61 10.53 -60.62
C LEU A 412 35.75 11.53 -60.68
N LYS A 413 35.87 12.40 -59.68
CA LYS A 413 36.99 13.35 -59.58
C LYS A 413 38.33 12.61 -59.56
N SER A 414 38.45 11.58 -58.71
CA SER A 414 39.65 10.74 -58.60
C SER A 414 40.00 10.07 -59.94
N LEU A 415 39.00 9.60 -60.68
CA LEU A 415 39.17 9.02 -62.02
C LEU A 415 39.65 10.06 -63.05
N LYS A 416 39.12 11.29 -63.02
CA LYS A 416 39.56 12.39 -63.88
C LYS A 416 41.01 12.80 -63.57
N GLU A 417 41.36 12.92 -62.29
CA GLU A 417 42.74 13.21 -61.87
C GLU A 417 43.72 12.10 -62.28
N TYR A 418 43.29 10.84 -62.22
CA TYR A 418 44.07 9.69 -62.68
C TYR A 418 44.27 9.70 -64.20
N ARG A 419 43.22 10.00 -64.99
CA ARG A 419 43.32 10.23 -66.44
C ARG A 419 44.36 11.30 -66.74
N ASP A 420 44.27 12.45 -66.08
CA ASP A 420 45.15 13.59 -66.34
C ASP A 420 46.62 13.26 -65.99
N LYS A 421 46.86 12.53 -64.91
CA LYS A 421 48.21 12.03 -64.54
C LYS A 421 48.79 11.06 -65.58
N ILE A 422 47.97 10.17 -66.15
CA ILE A 422 48.41 9.24 -67.21
C ILE A 422 48.67 9.98 -68.52
N GLN A 423 47.77 10.89 -68.91
CA GLN A 423 47.90 11.74 -70.11
C GLN A 423 49.21 12.54 -70.12
N THR A 424 49.64 13.00 -68.94
CA THR A 424 50.86 13.80 -68.78
C THR A 424 52.14 12.93 -68.81
N LYS A 425 52.03 11.62 -68.54
CA LYS A 425 53.18 10.71 -68.36
C LYS A 425 53.39 9.70 -69.49
N TYR A 426 52.34 9.35 -70.23
CA TYR A 426 52.39 8.39 -71.33
C TYR A 426 51.55 8.90 -72.50
N THR A 427 52.16 9.08 -73.68
CA THR A 427 51.47 9.39 -74.94
C THR A 427 50.72 8.15 -75.43
N LEU A 428 49.72 7.70 -74.69
CA LEU A 428 48.88 6.53 -74.98
C LEU A 428 47.47 6.98 -75.34
N ASN A 429 46.80 6.22 -76.21
CA ASN A 429 45.51 6.57 -76.78
C ASN A 429 44.39 6.59 -75.71
N ILE A 430 43.96 7.78 -75.30
CA ILE A 430 43.07 8.07 -74.15
C ILE A 430 41.58 7.80 -74.45
N GLU A 431 41.24 7.45 -75.69
CA GLU A 431 39.87 7.35 -76.19
C GLU A 431 38.97 6.41 -75.36
N ASN A 432 39.50 5.29 -74.86
CA ASN A 432 38.72 4.36 -74.01
C ASN A 432 38.40 4.94 -72.62
N LEU A 433 39.33 5.67 -71.99
CA LEU A 433 39.11 6.27 -70.67
C LEU A 433 38.17 7.47 -70.75
N ASN A 434 38.22 8.23 -71.85
CA ASN A 434 37.26 9.30 -72.12
C ASN A 434 35.84 8.77 -72.39
N PHE A 435 35.72 7.64 -73.11
CA PHE A 435 34.43 6.97 -73.30
C PHE A 435 33.82 6.51 -71.96
N ASP A 436 34.63 5.94 -71.07
CA ASP A 436 34.19 5.49 -69.74
C ASP A 436 33.79 6.66 -68.83
N ILE A 437 34.54 7.76 -68.85
CA ILE A 437 34.19 9.00 -68.12
C ILE A 437 32.89 9.60 -68.67
N MET A 438 32.72 9.69 -70.00
CA MET A 438 31.48 10.18 -70.62
C MET A 438 30.28 9.29 -70.31
N SER A 439 30.48 7.97 -70.28
CA SER A 439 29.45 7.00 -69.89
C SER A 439 29.04 7.19 -68.43
N TYR A 440 30.01 7.39 -67.51
CA TYR A 440 29.76 7.67 -66.10
C TYR A 440 29.04 9.02 -65.89
N GLU A 441 29.43 10.08 -66.61
CA GLU A 441 28.78 11.39 -66.58
C GLU A 441 27.34 11.35 -67.11
N THR A 442 27.10 10.63 -68.22
CA THR A 442 25.77 10.46 -68.81
C THR A 442 24.81 9.71 -67.86
N ASN A 443 25.36 8.76 -67.12
CA ASN A 443 24.66 7.92 -66.16
C ASN A 443 24.36 8.63 -64.84
N LEU A 444 25.29 9.45 -64.36
CA LEU A 444 25.05 10.38 -63.26
C LEU A 444 23.91 11.35 -63.59
N ASN A 445 23.65 11.68 -64.85
CA ASN A 445 22.61 12.63 -65.28
C ASN A 445 21.15 12.11 -65.20
N ARG A 446 20.90 10.81 -64.98
CA ARG A 446 19.54 10.25 -64.85
C ARG A 446 19.06 10.24 -63.39
N THR A 447 17.77 10.48 -63.18
CA THR A 447 17.10 10.59 -61.86
C THR A 447 17.20 9.28 -61.08
N TYR A 448 17.73 9.34 -59.85
CA TYR A 448 18.11 8.23 -58.95
C TYR A 448 19.08 7.20 -59.58
N PRO A 449 20.30 7.03 -59.04
CA PRO A 449 21.18 5.97 -59.51
C PRO A 449 20.55 4.62 -59.16
N SER A 450 19.89 3.98 -60.13
CA SER A 450 19.62 2.55 -60.01
C SER A 450 20.97 1.84 -59.91
N LEU A 451 21.15 0.99 -58.89
CA LEU A 451 22.35 0.16 -58.66
C LEU A 451 22.88 -0.56 -59.94
N LYS A 452 22.02 -0.74 -60.95
CA LYS A 452 22.34 -1.32 -62.25
C LYS A 452 23.40 -0.54 -63.04
N ILE A 453 23.43 0.79 -62.90
CA ILE A 453 24.30 1.68 -63.69
C ILE A 453 25.73 1.74 -63.10
N TYR A 454 25.87 1.68 -61.77
CA TYR A 454 27.15 1.57 -61.08
C TYR A 454 27.87 0.25 -61.39
N ALA A 455 27.10 -0.84 -61.54
CA ALA A 455 27.63 -2.15 -61.95
C ALA A 455 28.12 -2.17 -63.40
N SER A 456 27.44 -1.48 -64.33
CA SER A 456 27.80 -1.46 -65.76
C SER A 456 29.08 -0.69 -66.07
N VAL A 457 29.40 0.38 -65.33
CA VAL A 457 30.66 1.13 -65.53
C VAL A 457 31.85 0.45 -64.87
N LYS A 458 31.64 -0.23 -63.72
CA LYS A 458 32.66 -1.09 -63.08
C LYS A 458 33.06 -2.27 -63.98
N ALA A 459 32.15 -2.75 -64.84
CA ALA A 459 32.38 -3.81 -65.81
C ALA A 459 33.17 -3.36 -67.07
N LEU A 460 33.14 -2.08 -67.44
CA LEU A 460 33.87 -1.55 -68.61
C LEU A 460 35.34 -1.23 -68.30
N ILE A 461 35.62 -0.68 -67.11
CA ILE A 461 36.99 -0.55 -66.56
C ILE A 461 37.67 -1.93 -66.46
N ALA A 462 36.88 -3.00 -66.39
CA ALA A 462 37.33 -4.39 -66.35
C ALA A 462 38.03 -4.88 -67.64
N ARG A 463 37.88 -4.20 -68.79
CA ARG A 463 38.65 -4.56 -70.00
C ARG A 463 40.13 -4.17 -69.94
N GLY A 464 40.51 -3.24 -69.06
CA GLY A 464 41.89 -3.02 -68.64
C GLY A 464 42.36 -3.99 -67.53
N LYS A 465 41.48 -4.86 -67.01
CA LYS A 465 41.68 -5.71 -65.83
C LYS A 465 41.99 -7.18 -66.14
N ASN A 466 42.37 -7.63 -67.33
CA ASN A 466 42.85 -9.02 -67.46
C ASN A 466 44.10 -9.30 -66.60
N LYS A 467 44.94 -8.27 -66.38
CA LYS A 467 46.06 -8.34 -65.43
C LYS A 467 45.62 -8.07 -63.98
N ALA A 468 44.53 -7.30 -63.78
CA ALA A 468 44.02 -6.99 -62.45
C ALA A 468 43.12 -8.09 -61.88
N VAL A 469 42.46 -8.94 -62.68
CA VAL A 469 41.73 -10.13 -62.20
C VAL A 469 42.67 -11.17 -61.63
N LEU A 470 43.82 -11.41 -62.29
CA LEU A 470 44.89 -12.25 -61.74
C LEU A 470 45.49 -11.61 -60.48
N ASN A 471 45.81 -10.31 -60.52
CA ASN A 471 46.31 -9.62 -59.32
C ASN A 471 45.28 -9.55 -58.18
N ASP A 472 43.98 -9.43 -58.47
CA ASP A 472 42.89 -9.38 -57.48
C ASP A 472 42.66 -10.79 -56.91
N PHE A 473 42.70 -11.83 -57.74
CA PHE A 473 42.69 -13.22 -57.26
C PHE A 473 43.88 -13.49 -56.33
N ASP A 474 45.09 -13.13 -56.75
CA ASP A 474 46.30 -13.29 -55.94
C ASP A 474 46.26 -12.40 -54.69
N ALA A 475 45.73 -11.18 -54.78
CA ALA A 475 45.59 -10.27 -53.65
C ALA A 475 44.53 -10.75 -52.65
N TYR A 476 43.36 -11.22 -53.10
CA TYR A 476 42.35 -11.78 -52.21
C TYR A 476 42.79 -13.12 -51.63
N LYS A 477 43.50 -13.94 -52.39
CA LYS A 477 44.10 -15.17 -51.88
C LYS A 477 45.17 -14.87 -50.84
N SER A 478 46.02 -13.87 -51.10
CA SER A 478 47.02 -13.38 -50.15
C SER A 478 46.36 -12.79 -48.91
N ALA A 479 45.30 -12.00 -49.06
CA ALA A 479 44.56 -11.39 -47.95
C ALA A 479 43.79 -12.43 -47.13
N ILE A 480 43.20 -13.44 -47.77
CA ILE A 480 42.60 -14.59 -47.07
C ILE A 480 43.68 -15.35 -46.31
N ASN A 481 44.84 -15.60 -46.92
CA ASN A 481 45.95 -16.28 -46.25
C ASN A 481 46.52 -15.46 -45.09
N GLU A 482 46.67 -14.15 -45.25
CA GLU A 482 47.12 -13.24 -44.20
C GLU A 482 46.09 -13.15 -43.08
N PHE A 483 44.80 -13.06 -43.42
CA PHE A 483 43.70 -13.07 -42.46
C PHE A 483 43.62 -14.41 -41.72
N LYS A 484 43.73 -15.53 -42.42
CA LYS A 484 43.73 -16.88 -41.84
C LYS A 484 44.93 -17.12 -40.94
N ASN A 485 46.10 -16.60 -41.32
CA ASN A 485 47.34 -16.84 -40.59
C ASN A 485 47.68 -15.82 -39.51
N SER A 486 46.99 -14.68 -39.49
CA SER A 486 47.12 -13.66 -38.46
C SER A 486 46.92 -14.27 -37.07
N GLU A 487 47.89 -14.03 -36.17
CA GLU A 487 47.83 -14.48 -34.78
C GLU A 487 46.56 -13.96 -34.09
N GLU A 488 46.15 -12.73 -34.39
CA GLU A 488 44.91 -12.14 -33.87
C GLU A 488 43.69 -12.97 -34.26
N ASN A 489 43.57 -13.35 -35.53
CA ASN A 489 42.38 -14.04 -36.03
C ASN A 489 42.32 -15.49 -35.54
N LYS A 490 43.48 -16.15 -35.42
CA LYS A 490 43.58 -17.51 -34.85
C LYS A 490 43.08 -17.59 -33.41
N LEU A 491 43.15 -16.50 -32.64
CA LEU A 491 42.65 -16.45 -31.26
C LEU A 491 41.12 -16.41 -31.16
N TYR A 492 40.42 -15.89 -32.17
CA TYR A 492 38.96 -15.71 -32.13
C TYR A 492 38.19 -16.82 -32.87
N PHE A 493 38.77 -17.39 -33.93
CA PHE A 493 38.13 -18.41 -34.77
C PHE A 493 38.52 -19.84 -34.34
N VAL A 494 38.31 -20.17 -33.06
CA VAL A 494 38.73 -21.44 -32.43
C VAL A 494 37.64 -22.52 -32.40
N ASP A 495 36.37 -22.14 -32.60
CA ASP A 495 35.24 -23.08 -32.47
C ASP A 495 34.95 -23.83 -33.77
N ASN A 496 34.46 -25.07 -33.66
CA ASN A 496 34.19 -25.98 -34.77
C ASN A 496 33.24 -25.43 -35.87
N ILE A 497 32.44 -24.41 -35.54
CA ILE A 497 31.45 -23.78 -36.43
C ILE A 497 32.06 -22.57 -37.16
N ASN A 498 32.88 -21.78 -36.47
CA ASN A 498 33.51 -20.57 -37.01
C ASN A 498 35.01 -20.80 -37.28
N ASN A 499 35.37 -21.96 -37.81
CA ASN A 499 36.77 -22.26 -38.10
C ASN A 499 37.14 -21.69 -39.48
N LEU A 500 38.21 -20.87 -39.54
CA LEU A 500 38.68 -20.26 -40.79
C LEU A 500 39.04 -21.30 -41.86
N ASP A 501 39.53 -22.49 -41.47
CA ASP A 501 39.80 -23.59 -42.41
C ASP A 501 38.53 -24.08 -43.10
N LYS A 502 37.39 -24.14 -42.38
CA LYS A 502 36.09 -24.51 -42.97
C LYS A 502 35.48 -23.37 -43.78
N ILE A 503 35.62 -22.13 -43.31
CA ILE A 503 35.06 -20.94 -43.99
C ILE A 503 35.70 -20.76 -45.38
N PHE A 504 36.99 -21.08 -45.52
CA PHE A 504 37.74 -20.93 -46.77
C PHE A 504 38.08 -22.25 -47.48
N GLU A 505 37.49 -23.39 -47.05
CA GLU A 505 37.78 -24.74 -47.58
C GLU A 505 37.62 -24.82 -49.11
N GLU A 506 36.60 -24.16 -49.66
CA GLU A 506 36.31 -24.12 -51.10
C GLU A 506 37.43 -23.42 -51.91
N PHE A 507 38.23 -22.56 -51.28
CA PHE A 507 39.28 -21.77 -51.94
C PHE A 507 40.69 -22.29 -51.67
N ASP A 508 40.90 -23.04 -50.59
CA ASP A 508 42.22 -23.60 -50.23
C ASP A 508 42.78 -24.53 -51.33
N THR A 509 41.89 -25.17 -52.10
CA THR A 509 42.25 -26.07 -53.20
C THR A 509 42.42 -25.38 -54.56
N LYS A 510 42.05 -24.09 -54.70
CA LYS A 510 42.14 -23.34 -55.96
C LYS A 510 43.48 -22.62 -56.07
N THR A 511 44.38 -23.14 -56.91
CA THR A 511 45.75 -22.60 -57.07
C THR A 511 45.84 -21.43 -58.04
N GLU A 512 45.00 -21.40 -59.07
CA GLU A 512 45.00 -20.42 -60.17
C GLU A 512 43.60 -20.27 -60.78
N ILE A 513 43.38 -19.18 -61.53
CA ILE A 513 42.20 -18.95 -62.38
C ILE A 513 42.66 -18.72 -63.83
N SER A 514 41.78 -18.93 -64.81
CA SER A 514 42.16 -18.72 -66.22
C SER A 514 42.44 -17.22 -66.51
N SER A 515 43.29 -16.93 -67.48
CA SER A 515 43.69 -15.55 -67.84
C SER A 515 42.60 -14.74 -68.57
N GLU A 516 41.42 -15.33 -68.75
CA GLU A 516 40.26 -14.72 -69.41
C GLU A 516 39.23 -14.31 -68.37
N MET A 517 38.63 -13.14 -68.54
CA MET A 517 37.52 -12.67 -67.71
C MET A 517 36.25 -13.46 -68.05
N SER A 518 36.12 -14.67 -67.48
CA SER A 518 34.91 -15.48 -67.53
C SER A 518 33.98 -15.15 -66.36
N ASP A 519 32.68 -15.34 -66.55
CA ASP A 519 31.68 -15.25 -65.46
C ASP A 519 32.03 -16.18 -64.30
N GLU A 520 32.68 -17.31 -64.60
CA GLU A 520 33.19 -18.25 -63.61
C GLU A 520 34.31 -17.65 -62.74
N ASN A 521 35.32 -17.00 -63.34
CA ASN A 521 36.40 -16.35 -62.59
C ASN A 521 35.90 -15.16 -61.76
N ILE A 522 34.96 -14.38 -62.31
CA ILE A 522 34.31 -13.28 -61.59
C ILE A 522 33.53 -13.81 -60.38
N ASN A 523 32.79 -14.90 -60.56
CA ASN A 523 32.05 -15.53 -59.46
C ASN A 523 32.99 -16.08 -58.39
N ILE A 524 34.13 -16.68 -58.77
CA ILE A 524 35.14 -17.15 -57.82
C ILE A 524 35.69 -15.99 -56.99
N ILE A 525 36.14 -14.90 -57.62
CA ILE A 525 36.69 -13.73 -56.90
C ILE A 525 35.61 -13.05 -56.06
N THR A 526 34.39 -12.93 -56.57
CA THR A 526 33.25 -12.35 -55.84
C THR A 526 32.91 -13.20 -54.61
N ASN A 527 32.92 -14.52 -54.73
CA ASN A 527 32.70 -15.42 -53.60
C ASN A 527 33.85 -15.34 -52.58
N MET A 528 35.11 -15.27 -53.02
CA MET A 528 36.26 -15.05 -52.13
C MET A 528 36.14 -13.73 -51.37
N HIS A 529 35.78 -12.65 -52.06
CA HIS A 529 35.57 -11.34 -51.45
C HIS A 529 34.41 -11.37 -50.44
N ASN A 530 33.27 -11.95 -50.81
CA ASN A 530 32.11 -12.07 -49.93
C ASN A 530 32.43 -12.92 -48.69
N LYS A 531 33.18 -14.02 -48.86
CA LYS A 531 33.60 -14.88 -47.74
C LYS A 531 34.63 -14.21 -46.85
N LEU A 532 35.52 -13.40 -47.41
CA LEU A 532 36.43 -12.56 -46.62
C LEU A 532 35.68 -11.46 -45.86
N LEU A 533 34.68 -10.82 -46.48
CA LEU A 533 33.81 -9.84 -45.80
C LEU A 533 32.97 -10.49 -44.71
N GLU A 534 32.39 -11.65 -44.97
CA GLU A 534 31.66 -12.46 -43.99
C GLU A 534 32.58 -12.79 -42.82
N ALA A 535 33.80 -13.29 -43.08
CA ALA A 535 34.79 -13.56 -42.03
C ALA A 535 35.20 -12.28 -41.26
N GLN A 536 35.31 -11.12 -41.92
CA GLN A 536 35.59 -9.84 -41.24
C GLN A 536 34.42 -9.38 -40.36
N GLN A 537 33.19 -9.56 -40.81
CA GLN A 537 31.98 -9.29 -40.02
C GLN A 537 31.87 -10.25 -38.83
N THR A 538 32.09 -11.55 -39.07
CA THR A 538 32.16 -12.56 -38.00
C THR A 538 33.27 -12.21 -37.01
N LYS A 539 34.45 -11.77 -37.47
CA LYS A 539 35.54 -11.31 -36.59
C LYS A 539 35.04 -10.16 -35.70
N LYS A 540 34.37 -9.17 -36.29
CA LYS A 540 33.85 -8.02 -35.57
C LYS A 540 32.89 -8.46 -34.44
N THR A 541 31.95 -9.35 -34.76
CA THR A 541 31.02 -9.92 -33.77
C THR A 541 31.74 -10.77 -32.71
N LEU A 542 32.72 -11.60 -33.10
CA LEU A 542 33.49 -12.43 -32.15
C LEU A 542 34.36 -11.58 -31.21
N VAL A 543 35.03 -10.56 -31.73
CA VAL A 543 35.82 -9.60 -30.94
C VAL A 543 34.93 -8.84 -29.97
N TRP A 544 33.74 -8.45 -30.40
CA TRP A 544 32.74 -7.79 -29.54
C TRP A 544 32.19 -8.72 -28.46
N ASN A 545 31.79 -9.93 -28.82
CA ASN A 545 31.34 -10.94 -27.85
C ASN A 545 32.42 -11.22 -26.81
N LYS A 546 33.68 -11.30 -27.23
CA LYS A 546 34.81 -11.47 -26.31
C LYS A 546 34.99 -10.25 -25.40
N TYR A 547 34.78 -9.04 -25.91
CA TYR A 547 34.78 -7.83 -25.09
C TYR A 547 33.68 -7.85 -24.03
N VAL A 548 32.46 -8.26 -24.38
CA VAL A 548 31.35 -8.41 -23.43
C VAL A 548 31.67 -9.49 -22.37
N GLU A 549 32.20 -10.64 -22.79
CA GLU A 549 32.63 -11.72 -21.89
C GLU A 549 33.70 -11.23 -20.91
N LEU A 550 34.76 -10.60 -21.43
CA LEU A 550 35.88 -10.12 -20.63
C LEU A 550 35.48 -8.98 -19.70
N THR A 551 34.62 -8.06 -20.14
CA THR A 551 34.09 -6.97 -19.31
C THR A 551 33.21 -7.53 -18.20
N THR A 552 32.39 -8.55 -18.49
CA THR A 552 31.56 -9.23 -17.48
C THR A 552 32.43 -9.97 -16.48
N LYS A 553 33.48 -10.65 -16.94
CA LYS A 553 34.46 -11.31 -16.08
C LYS A 553 35.19 -10.27 -15.21
N ALA A 554 35.61 -9.16 -15.78
CA ALA A 554 36.32 -8.09 -15.09
C ALA A 554 35.44 -7.37 -14.05
N LYS A 555 34.15 -7.18 -14.32
CA LYS A 555 33.19 -6.64 -13.33
C LYS A 555 33.16 -7.43 -12.02
N LYS A 556 33.47 -8.74 -12.04
CA LYS A 556 33.58 -9.57 -10.83
C LYS A 556 34.81 -9.25 -9.96
N TYR A 557 35.80 -8.56 -10.53
CA TYR A 557 37.01 -8.10 -9.83
C TYR A 557 36.87 -6.66 -9.30
N LEU A 558 35.78 -5.96 -9.64
CA LEU A 558 35.56 -4.58 -9.22
C LEU A 558 35.02 -4.53 -7.79
N ILE A 559 35.79 -3.91 -6.89
CA ILE A 559 35.39 -3.64 -5.52
C ILE A 559 35.25 -2.12 -5.34
N ASN A 560 34.20 -1.67 -4.67
CA ASN A 560 33.91 -0.25 -4.44
C ASN A 560 34.61 0.32 -3.18
N GLU A 561 35.53 -0.41 -2.58
CA GLU A 561 36.18 -0.04 -1.32
C GLU A 561 37.67 0.16 -1.54
N ASP A 562 38.23 1.17 -0.87
CA ASP A 562 39.65 1.52 -0.95
C ASP A 562 40.47 0.61 -0.03
N TYR A 563 41.33 -0.20 -0.64
CA TYR A 563 42.23 -1.13 0.06
C TYR A 563 43.68 -0.84 -0.36
N SER A 564 44.20 0.29 0.12
CA SER A 564 45.50 0.84 -0.26
C SER A 564 46.73 -0.05 0.04
N GLU A 565 46.56 -1.14 0.79
CA GLU A 565 47.65 -2.05 1.20
C GLU A 565 47.77 -3.34 0.37
N ILE A 566 46.86 -3.59 -0.60
CA ILE A 566 46.83 -4.83 -1.41
C ILE A 566 47.12 -4.47 -2.87
N ASN A 567 48.27 -4.90 -3.42
CA ASN A 567 48.70 -4.53 -4.76
C ASN A 567 47.74 -5.01 -5.86
N SER A 568 47.07 -6.15 -5.68
CA SER A 568 46.05 -6.61 -6.64
C SER A 568 44.86 -5.66 -6.78
N VAL A 569 44.60 -4.81 -5.79
CA VAL A 569 43.52 -3.81 -5.82
C VAL A 569 43.91 -2.61 -6.70
N HIS A 570 45.19 -2.24 -6.74
CA HIS A 570 45.69 -1.20 -7.67
C HIS A 570 45.42 -1.58 -9.14
N TYR A 571 45.75 -2.81 -9.53
CA TYR A 571 45.44 -3.31 -10.87
C TYR A 571 43.93 -3.47 -11.12
N GLY A 572 43.15 -3.76 -10.07
CA GLY A 572 41.69 -3.73 -10.13
C GLY A 572 41.12 -2.34 -10.45
N PHE A 573 41.71 -1.27 -9.89
CA PHE A 573 41.34 0.11 -10.21
C PHE A 573 41.76 0.51 -11.63
N GLU A 574 42.95 0.11 -12.08
CA GLU A 574 43.36 0.34 -13.48
C GLU A 574 42.43 -0.36 -14.47
N LEU A 575 42.01 -1.59 -14.15
CA LEU A 575 41.02 -2.34 -14.93
C LEU A 575 39.64 -1.67 -14.91
N LYS A 576 39.21 -1.13 -13.76
CA LYS A 576 37.97 -0.36 -13.65
C LYS A 576 38.00 0.86 -14.56
N LYS A 577 39.06 1.64 -14.46
CA LYS A 577 39.26 2.84 -15.28
C LYS A 577 39.27 2.49 -16.76
N LEU A 578 39.93 1.40 -17.14
CA LEU A 578 39.93 0.90 -18.52
C LEU A 578 38.51 0.55 -19.01
N ILE A 579 37.68 -0.09 -18.17
CA ILE A 579 36.29 -0.43 -18.54
C ILE A 579 35.43 0.83 -18.62
N ASP A 580 35.56 1.75 -17.66
CA ASP A 580 34.77 2.97 -17.61
C ASP A 580 35.12 3.91 -18.77
N ASP A 581 36.42 4.06 -19.08
CA ASP A 581 36.93 4.86 -20.20
C ASP A 581 36.41 4.33 -21.55
N TYR A 582 36.05 3.03 -21.64
CA TYR A 582 35.55 2.38 -22.86
C TYR A 582 34.10 1.88 -22.76
N ALA A 583 33.35 2.29 -21.74
CA ALA A 583 31.95 1.88 -21.52
C ALA A 583 30.99 2.39 -22.62
N HIS A 584 31.38 3.48 -23.28
CA HIS A 584 30.65 4.10 -24.39
C HIS A 584 30.91 3.40 -25.73
N TYR A 585 31.75 2.37 -25.77
CA TYR A 585 32.02 1.65 -27.00
C TYR A 585 30.78 0.88 -27.44
N THR A 586 30.47 0.95 -28.73
CA THR A 586 29.39 0.21 -29.38
C THR A 586 29.97 -0.78 -30.37
N GLU A 587 29.15 -1.72 -30.84
CA GLU A 587 29.53 -2.66 -31.90
C GLU A 587 29.96 -1.93 -33.18
N GLU A 588 29.65 -0.64 -33.36
CA GLU A 588 30.02 0.13 -34.56
C GLU A 588 31.50 0.55 -34.62
N ILE A 589 32.26 0.47 -33.53
CA ILE A 589 33.66 0.92 -33.44
C ILE A 589 34.63 -0.01 -34.19
N GLU A 590 35.77 0.56 -34.63
CA GLU A 590 36.84 -0.19 -35.29
C GLU A 590 37.31 -1.41 -34.49
N THR A 591 37.25 -2.59 -35.12
CA THR A 591 37.62 -3.89 -34.53
C THR A 591 39.04 -3.90 -33.95
N SER A 592 39.97 -3.13 -34.52
CA SER A 592 41.35 -3.04 -34.03
C SER A 592 41.45 -2.32 -32.67
N ALA A 593 40.60 -1.33 -32.41
CA ALA A 593 40.55 -0.62 -31.14
C ALA A 593 40.00 -1.54 -30.04
N VAL A 594 38.91 -2.26 -30.35
CA VAL A 594 38.30 -3.23 -29.42
C VAL A 594 39.26 -4.39 -29.12
N HIS A 595 40.00 -4.90 -30.12
CA HIS A 595 41.04 -5.92 -29.89
C HIS A 595 42.15 -5.44 -28.95
N ARG A 596 42.67 -4.22 -29.13
CA ARG A 596 43.67 -3.63 -28.22
C ARG A 596 43.14 -3.49 -26.80
N VAL A 597 41.86 -3.14 -26.64
CA VAL A 597 41.20 -3.07 -25.33
C VAL A 597 41.07 -4.47 -24.72
N ASN A 598 40.64 -5.48 -25.49
CA ASN A 598 40.58 -6.88 -25.05
C ASN A 598 41.95 -7.39 -24.55
N ALA A 599 43.02 -7.10 -25.28
CA ALA A 599 44.38 -7.47 -24.89
C ALA A 599 44.79 -6.80 -23.55
N LYS A 600 44.50 -5.51 -23.38
CA LYS A 600 44.77 -4.78 -22.13
C LYS A 600 43.94 -5.29 -20.95
N ILE A 601 42.66 -5.64 -21.18
CA ILE A 601 41.80 -6.26 -20.15
C ILE A 601 42.39 -7.60 -19.72
N LEU A 602 42.78 -8.46 -20.67
CA LEU A 602 43.41 -9.75 -20.40
C LEU A 602 44.73 -9.61 -19.63
N GLU A 603 45.59 -8.69 -20.04
CA GLU A 603 46.84 -8.40 -19.35
C GLU A 603 46.60 -7.93 -17.90
N SER A 604 45.63 -7.03 -17.72
CA SER A 604 45.26 -6.50 -16.40
C SER A 604 44.71 -7.61 -15.50
N LEU A 605 43.84 -8.49 -16.01
CA LEU A 605 43.35 -9.66 -15.28
C LEU A 605 44.49 -10.59 -14.86
N SER A 606 45.45 -10.86 -15.76
CA SER A 606 46.62 -11.69 -15.44
C SER A 606 47.51 -11.06 -14.36
N LYS A 607 47.69 -9.74 -14.38
CA LYS A 607 48.43 -8.99 -13.34
C LYS A 607 47.69 -9.03 -12.00
N ILE A 608 46.36 -8.92 -12.00
CA ILE A 608 45.53 -9.06 -10.79
C ILE A 608 45.71 -10.46 -10.19
N ASP A 609 45.58 -11.52 -11.00
CA ASP A 609 45.73 -12.90 -10.51
C ASP A 609 47.13 -13.19 -9.95
N SER A 610 48.15 -12.67 -10.62
CA SER A 610 49.55 -12.82 -10.20
C SER A 610 49.83 -12.05 -8.90
N SER A 611 49.33 -10.82 -8.81
CA SER A 611 49.49 -9.96 -7.62
C SER A 611 48.70 -10.52 -6.45
N LEU A 612 47.47 -10.99 -6.68
CA LEU A 612 46.63 -11.60 -5.64
C LEU A 612 47.31 -12.84 -5.06
N LYS A 613 47.94 -13.67 -5.90
CA LYS A 613 48.73 -14.82 -5.44
C LYS A 613 49.90 -14.37 -4.56
N SER A 614 50.60 -13.29 -4.94
CA SER A 614 51.70 -12.71 -4.17
C SER A 614 51.24 -12.11 -2.83
N ASP A 615 50.13 -11.38 -2.84
CA ASP A 615 49.56 -10.73 -1.65
C ASP A 615 49.09 -11.78 -0.64
N ILE A 616 48.38 -12.83 -1.08
CA ILE A 616 47.98 -13.97 -0.23
C ILE A 616 49.22 -14.61 0.41
N GLN A 617 50.25 -14.90 -0.40
CA GLN A 617 51.47 -15.55 0.10
C GLN A 617 52.21 -14.66 1.11
N THR A 618 52.25 -13.35 0.88
CA THR A 618 52.91 -12.39 1.77
C THR A 618 52.22 -12.33 3.13
N VAL A 619 50.88 -12.22 3.14
CA VAL A 619 50.08 -12.22 4.38
C VAL A 619 50.25 -13.54 5.13
N TYR A 620 50.19 -14.69 4.44
CA TYR A 620 50.39 -15.99 5.07
C TYR A 620 51.79 -16.13 5.66
N ASN A 621 52.84 -15.78 4.91
CA ASN A 621 54.22 -15.85 5.39
C ASN A 621 54.43 -14.96 6.62
N ASN A 622 53.87 -13.75 6.65
CA ASN A 622 53.98 -12.84 7.78
C ASN A 622 53.32 -13.41 9.04
N ILE A 623 52.16 -14.05 8.89
CA ILE A 623 51.44 -14.69 9.99
C ILE A 623 52.18 -15.93 10.48
N GLU A 624 52.61 -16.81 9.56
CA GLU A 624 53.35 -18.04 9.89
C GLU A 624 54.70 -17.72 10.55
N THR A 625 55.37 -16.64 10.13
CA THR A 625 56.59 -16.12 10.79
C THR A 625 56.31 -15.65 12.22
N TYR A 626 55.23 -14.91 12.45
CA TYR A 626 54.85 -14.46 13.79
C TYR A 626 54.52 -15.64 14.72
N ILE A 627 53.82 -16.65 14.22
CA ILE A 627 53.46 -17.85 14.98
C ILE A 627 54.73 -18.65 15.36
N SER A 628 55.68 -18.78 14.44
CA SER A 628 56.92 -19.54 14.64
C SER A 628 58.01 -18.81 15.43
N THR A 629 57.91 -17.49 15.62
CA THR A 629 58.90 -16.72 16.39
C THR A 629 58.77 -17.00 17.90
N GLU A 630 59.88 -17.37 18.54
CA GLU A 630 59.95 -17.57 20.00
C GLU A 630 59.81 -16.24 20.75
N GLY A 631 59.01 -16.21 21.82
CA GLY A 631 58.77 -15.02 22.65
C GLY A 631 57.40 -14.33 22.46
N ASN A 632 56.64 -14.67 21.42
CA ASN A 632 55.26 -14.18 21.26
C ASN A 632 54.27 -14.96 22.15
N GLU A 633 53.23 -14.27 22.65
CA GLU A 633 52.26 -14.80 23.63
C GLU A 633 51.44 -15.98 23.05
N GLU A 634 51.52 -17.15 23.69
CA GLU A 634 50.98 -18.43 23.16
C GLU A 634 49.47 -18.36 22.87
N THR A 635 48.69 -17.69 23.72
CA THR A 635 47.25 -17.53 23.54
C THR A 635 46.91 -16.67 22.30
N LYS A 636 47.75 -15.69 21.95
CA LYS A 636 47.57 -14.88 20.73
C LYS A 636 47.98 -15.67 19.49
N LYS A 637 49.07 -16.45 19.57
CA LYS A 637 49.48 -17.37 18.49
C LYS A 637 48.36 -18.34 18.14
N GLN A 638 47.75 -18.98 19.14
CA GLN A 638 46.67 -19.92 18.94
C GLN A 638 45.45 -19.27 18.27
N LYS A 639 45.02 -18.08 18.74
CA LYS A 639 43.91 -17.33 18.13
C LYS A 639 44.18 -16.94 16.67
N ILE A 640 45.39 -16.50 16.37
CA ILE A 640 45.79 -16.15 15.00
C ILE A 640 45.86 -17.40 14.12
N GLN A 641 46.38 -18.53 14.63
CA GLN A 641 46.44 -19.79 13.90
C GLN A 641 45.04 -20.35 13.58
N GLU A 642 44.12 -20.30 14.55
CA GLU A 642 42.72 -20.71 14.35
C GLU A 642 42.04 -19.84 13.28
N LYS A 643 42.20 -18.51 13.36
CA LYS A 643 41.64 -17.58 12.37
C LYS A 643 42.27 -17.73 10.99
N LEU A 644 43.59 -18.00 10.93
CA LEU A 644 44.28 -18.31 9.68
C LEU A 644 43.71 -19.58 9.04
N ASN A 645 43.53 -20.66 9.80
CA ASN A 645 42.99 -21.92 9.27
C ASN A 645 41.56 -21.74 8.75
N GLU A 646 40.70 -21.04 9.52
CA GLU A 646 39.32 -20.72 9.14
C GLU A 646 39.26 -19.94 7.81
N ILE A 647 40.05 -18.87 7.70
CA ILE A 647 40.02 -17.99 6.51
C ILE A 647 40.76 -18.63 5.33
N LYS A 648 41.83 -19.40 5.55
CA LYS A 648 42.64 -20.01 4.48
C LYS A 648 41.83 -20.99 3.63
N GLU A 649 40.93 -21.76 4.24
CA GLU A 649 39.98 -22.61 3.52
C GLU A 649 38.97 -21.78 2.70
N GLN A 650 38.44 -20.70 3.29
CA GLN A 650 37.51 -19.79 2.60
C GLN A 650 38.17 -19.06 1.42
N ILE A 651 39.41 -18.62 1.56
CA ILE A 651 40.18 -18.01 0.48
C ILE A 651 40.44 -19.03 -0.64
N THR A 652 40.81 -20.27 -0.29
CA THR A 652 41.12 -21.31 -1.27
C THR A 652 39.89 -21.75 -2.06
N SER A 653 38.75 -21.94 -1.37
CA SER A 653 37.49 -22.33 -2.01
C SER A 653 36.94 -21.23 -2.91
N ASN A 654 36.94 -19.97 -2.45
CA ASN A 654 36.42 -18.85 -3.23
C ASN A 654 37.33 -18.43 -4.38
N LYS A 655 38.64 -18.64 -4.25
CA LYS A 655 39.58 -18.50 -5.37
C LYS A 655 39.27 -19.51 -6.48
N SER A 656 38.91 -20.73 -6.11
CA SER A 656 38.57 -21.80 -7.05
C SER A 656 37.20 -21.57 -7.72
N SER A 657 36.25 -20.94 -7.03
CA SER A 657 34.93 -20.58 -7.56
C SER A 657 34.93 -19.28 -8.38
N GLY A 658 36.02 -18.51 -8.36
CA GLY A 658 36.15 -17.24 -9.06
C GLY A 658 35.49 -16.05 -8.35
N ASP A 659 35.13 -16.18 -7.07
CA ASP A 659 34.60 -15.10 -6.24
C ASP A 659 35.75 -14.29 -5.60
N ILE A 660 36.43 -13.53 -6.46
CA ILE A 660 37.64 -12.78 -6.11
C ILE A 660 37.35 -11.64 -5.14
N LYS A 661 36.13 -11.08 -5.17
CA LYS A 661 35.69 -10.09 -4.19
C LYS A 661 35.70 -10.67 -2.79
N THR A 662 35.11 -11.85 -2.60
CA THR A 662 35.11 -12.53 -1.31
C THR A 662 36.53 -12.91 -0.87
N VAL A 663 37.40 -13.35 -1.79
CA VAL A 663 38.82 -13.63 -1.48
C VAL A 663 39.52 -12.39 -0.94
N LEU A 664 39.36 -11.24 -1.59
CA LEU A 664 40.00 -9.98 -1.19
C LEU A 664 39.48 -9.47 0.17
N THR A 665 38.16 -9.52 0.38
CA THR A 665 37.55 -9.16 1.67
C THR A 665 38.08 -10.04 2.80
N LYS A 666 38.17 -11.35 2.57
CA LYS A 666 38.66 -12.31 3.57
C LYS A 666 40.16 -12.15 3.85
N LEU A 667 40.95 -11.82 2.82
CA LEU A 667 42.37 -11.53 3.00
C LEU A 667 42.58 -10.25 3.84
N LYS A 668 41.75 -9.22 3.65
CA LYS A 668 41.74 -8.02 4.49
C LYS A 668 41.33 -8.33 5.93
N GLU A 669 40.23 -9.05 6.13
CA GLU A 669 39.76 -9.49 7.45
C GLU A 669 40.89 -10.19 8.21
N LEU A 670 41.59 -11.11 7.54
CA LEU A 670 42.73 -11.82 8.12
C LEU A 670 43.89 -10.89 8.47
N ASN A 671 44.24 -9.95 7.58
CA ASN A 671 45.34 -9.00 7.81
C ASN A 671 45.03 -8.01 8.94
N GLU A 672 43.79 -7.49 9.03
CA GLU A 672 43.35 -6.62 10.13
C GLU A 672 43.29 -7.37 11.46
N PHE A 673 42.77 -8.59 11.45
CA PHE A 673 42.77 -9.46 12.62
C PHE A 673 44.19 -9.73 13.09
N PHE A 674 45.09 -10.04 12.17
CA PHE A 674 46.50 -10.23 12.47
C PHE A 674 47.12 -8.96 13.06
N LYS A 675 46.94 -7.79 12.44
CA LYS A 675 47.45 -6.50 12.97
C LYS A 675 46.95 -6.17 14.37
N THR A 676 45.73 -6.56 14.71
CA THR A 676 45.12 -6.30 16.03
C THR A 676 45.61 -7.27 17.11
N ASN A 677 46.10 -8.45 16.72
CA ASN A 677 46.52 -9.52 17.64
C ASN A 677 48.03 -9.85 17.58
N LYS A 678 48.76 -9.22 16.66
CA LYS A 678 50.23 -9.15 16.60
C LYS A 678 50.73 -8.16 17.63
#